data_AF-A0AAN7AJB5-F1
#
_entry.id   AF-A0AAN7AJB5-F1
#
_cell.length_a   1.000
_cell.length_b   1.000
_cell.length_c   1.000
_cell.angle_alpha   90.00
_cell.angle_beta   90.00
_cell.angle_gamma   90.00
#
_symmetry.space_group_name_H-M   'P 1'
#
loop_
_entity.id
_entity.type
_entity.pdbx_description
1 polymer ?
#
loop_
_entity_poly.entity_id
_entity_poly.type
_entity_poly.pdbx_seq_one_letter_code
_entity_poly.pdbx_strand_id
1 'polypeptide(L)'
;MDAPEEDLDIKLQKISGDLINEFDASLIPFLRIINSKTQTSSGNATTTVRSRVRSRDSNRLASLLDPFQELPQLLDPHLAKWISALGEAYLDYLLLPTSSRNKKFQSTARITEGLLMPLPQAIAKLIYTLCKIRGEKVVVRFLSNEVRWLELLLSALEGAEGASTTSTAIKWTWEERYIVLLWLSHLMLAPFDLATISSRNSAQEESVDDDDATTKQKKDVTQGLEWLTNTPNIPGITVRILPLAIKYLASPGKERDAAKALLVRIAMRKDMQELGVLDSLVSWALDALRPEPPSETKERTPYHYIGVLSFLAGILRSSADTSDMDRYLTKTFYAVHSAATSPNPETGAMGSALARKTMIKVIRSITVLVLRNQNNMEDMELVETTIGFLLESLSDNDTPVRFAASKALSIITLKLDSDMASQVVEAVLVSLNRNVLHGEGKKDRSAVDPVEWHGLMLTLSHLLYRRSPPAEQLADIVSALVMGLSFERRSLSGGSSGTNVRDAACFGIWALARRYTTAELVAVPTAALTTGVHKPGSSVLQITATELVAAACLDTAGNIRRGSSAALQELIGRHPDCVTKGIWVVQTVDYHAVALRSRALQEVALGVTKLSSVYGEAILEALLGWRGIGDVEAASRRAAGASYGTITAELAGTEAEPVKRLTQSVALILERIRGLQMRQVEERHGLLVSFAAVLDGLPGVLEGQQADYSNDILRQLVKLSIDALLEILEDCKTRTYRKPELIAEATSRLIISSAPILQAATSILSDGPDNSPSTLIPGPSLITENAGEITQLVLALGPKPAPLKRFVALARSNLQNWLTRQEPELITTASQAALVMLIFSDTAEREEIIREWASIVRTRPTSARAAATVGGGHFAALAMSYSILSTLDLAQEDRMLICDAITERWRTDDNMETRVAILQSLTKSDLLKHNTEVFMGLVAEGLDDYTTTARGDVGSHVRLQAIRATKALWEGAGFDAQDSTRLVQGLFLRILRLAAEKLDRVRVEAQAALALVLRDEPAASLLRLTFSSKPYFTFLLALLTSPGLLLPSISAPLTSSPESWMDSLLAGYVSSADTGNEDLVIATRAALCEFCETSPENTDAICSALARNLKTYQGVDRVLVPTLEIVGFLFRVGIFQEAGARKVVGYKGLCLQVQKAAYKSGNVRKIEACVRVYGGILSSASSTGQQGKEDGQGEVDEGEGIREAKTRLSALMFHPWPRVKSCVVDELWGLYQDERLKGVDWGRAGKGDIQRVVEGVGLV
;
A
#
# COMPACT_ATOMS: atom_id res chain seq x y z
N MET A 1 -11.56 -6.12 1.89
CA MET A 1 -10.21 -6.23 2.50
C MET A 1 -9.89 -4.94 3.24
N ASP A 2 -9.44 -5.00 4.49
CA ASP A 2 -8.79 -3.83 5.10
C ASP A 2 -7.54 -3.51 4.29
N ALA A 3 -7.29 -2.22 4.03
CA ALA A 3 -5.95 -1.83 3.66
C ALA A 3 -5.01 -2.34 4.78
N PRO A 4 -3.87 -2.98 4.46
CA PRO A 4 -2.96 -3.48 5.49
C PRO A 4 -2.67 -2.38 6.52
N GLU A 5 -2.49 -2.77 7.79
CA GLU A 5 -2.33 -1.94 9.01
C GLU A 5 -1.10 -0.98 9.00
N GLU A 6 -0.73 -0.44 7.84
CA GLU A 6 0.38 0.48 7.62
C GLU A 6 -0.14 1.83 7.08
N ASP A 7 -1.10 2.46 7.76
CA ASP A 7 -1.55 3.79 7.35
C ASP A 7 -0.38 4.79 7.50
N LEU A 8 0.10 5.30 6.35
CA LEU A 8 1.35 6.07 6.24
C LEU A 8 1.35 7.28 7.18
N ASP A 9 0.19 7.88 7.41
CA ASP A 9 0.01 9.09 8.21
C ASP A 9 0.37 8.87 9.69
N ILE A 10 -0.02 7.73 10.27
CA ILE A 10 0.27 7.38 11.67
C ILE A 10 1.75 7.07 11.83
N LYS A 11 2.34 6.34 10.85
CA LYS A 11 3.77 6.04 10.84
C LYS A 11 4.60 7.33 10.72
N LEU A 12 4.18 8.24 9.83
CA LEU A 12 4.82 9.53 9.63
C LEU A 12 4.80 10.38 10.89
N GLN A 13 3.65 10.49 11.59
CA GLN A 13 3.60 11.25 12.84
C GLN A 13 4.62 10.74 13.86
N LYS A 14 4.78 9.42 14.00
CA LYS A 14 5.73 8.79 14.93
C LYS A 14 7.19 9.07 14.57
N ILE A 15 7.55 9.07 13.28
CA ILE A 15 8.95 9.25 12.82
C ILE A 15 9.30 10.69 12.44
N SER A 16 8.31 11.60 12.39
CA SER A 16 8.47 12.96 11.87
C SER A 16 9.57 13.76 12.58
N GLY A 17 9.67 13.63 13.91
CA GLY A 17 10.71 14.29 14.70
C GLY A 17 12.12 13.89 14.29
N ASP A 18 12.35 12.60 14.05
CA ASP A 18 13.67 12.08 13.65
C ASP A 18 14.08 12.57 12.27
N LEU A 19 13.15 12.55 11.31
CA LEU A 19 13.39 13.03 9.94
C LEU A 19 13.71 14.53 9.89
N ILE A 20 12.97 15.35 10.65
CA ILE A 20 13.19 16.80 10.76
C ILE A 20 14.56 17.09 11.37
N ASN A 21 14.91 16.41 12.47
CA ASN A 21 16.19 16.59 13.15
C ASN A 21 17.36 16.18 12.25
N GLU A 22 17.24 15.07 11.51
CA GLU A 22 18.27 14.62 10.57
C GLU A 22 18.48 15.62 9.43
N PHE A 23 17.38 16.16 8.87
CA PHE A 23 17.46 17.18 7.82
C PHE A 23 18.11 18.46 8.35
N ASP A 24 17.69 18.94 9.52
CA ASP A 24 18.20 20.17 10.14
C ASP A 24 19.71 20.09 10.43
N ALA A 25 20.16 18.97 11.00
CA ALA A 25 21.58 18.72 11.29
C ALA A 25 22.43 18.60 10.01
N SER A 26 21.85 18.08 8.92
CA SER A 26 22.56 17.82 7.67
C SER A 26 22.62 19.03 6.72
N LEU A 27 21.70 20.01 6.85
CA LEU A 27 21.54 21.10 5.89
C LEU A 27 22.74 22.05 5.84
N ILE A 28 23.19 22.59 6.98
CA ILE A 28 24.29 23.57 6.99
C ILE A 28 25.62 22.97 6.53
N PRO A 29 26.04 21.76 7.00
CA PRO A 29 27.26 21.09 6.50
C PRO A 29 27.20 20.74 5.00
N PHE A 30 26.00 20.53 4.48
CA PHE A 30 25.75 20.30 3.06
C PHE A 30 25.95 21.57 2.22
N LEU A 31 25.55 22.74 2.72
CA LEU A 31 25.66 24.02 2.00
C LEU A 31 27.04 24.67 2.11
N ARG A 32 27.67 24.62 3.30
CA ARG A 32 28.87 25.39 3.63
C ARG A 32 30.02 24.50 4.11
N ILE A 33 31.25 24.95 3.92
CA ILE A 33 32.47 24.38 4.50
C ILE A 33 32.86 25.25 5.69
N ILE A 34 33.05 24.62 6.85
CA ILE A 34 33.54 25.29 8.06
C ILE A 34 35.07 25.25 8.02
N ASN A 35 35.70 26.40 7.84
CA ASN A 35 37.17 26.49 7.87
C ASN A 35 37.63 26.73 9.32
N SER A 36 38.14 25.69 9.96
CA SER A 36 38.68 25.78 11.34
C SER A 36 40.02 26.51 11.43
N LYS A 37 40.65 26.84 10.31
CA LYS A 37 42.02 27.42 10.25
C LYS A 37 42.07 28.96 10.14
N THR A 38 40.93 29.62 10.03
CA THR A 38 40.85 31.09 9.88
C THR A 38 39.89 31.65 10.92
N GLN A 39 40.38 31.80 12.16
CA GLN A 39 39.69 32.58 13.19
C GLN A 39 39.86 34.07 12.87
N THR A 40 38.75 34.79 12.77
CA THR A 40 38.77 36.26 12.82
C THR A 40 38.82 36.71 14.27
N SER A 41 39.29 37.92 14.52
CA SER A 41 39.43 38.56 15.85
C SER A 41 38.12 38.70 16.65
N SER A 42 36.98 38.24 16.11
CA SER A 42 35.66 38.23 16.76
C SER A 42 35.19 36.84 17.23
N GLY A 43 36.00 35.79 17.07
CA GLY A 43 35.66 34.43 17.53
C GLY A 43 34.69 33.64 16.63
N ASN A 44 34.22 34.21 15.51
CA ASN A 44 33.35 33.51 14.56
C ASN A 44 34.15 32.78 13.46
N ALA A 45 33.84 31.51 13.24
CA ALA A 45 34.42 30.68 12.18
C ALA A 45 33.99 31.18 10.80
N THR A 46 34.94 31.39 9.88
CA THR A 46 34.62 31.77 8.50
C THR A 46 34.04 30.57 7.75
N THR A 47 32.81 30.68 7.27
CA THR A 47 32.17 29.63 6.44
C THR A 47 32.15 30.04 4.97
N THR A 48 32.51 29.12 4.07
CA THR A 48 32.44 29.36 2.62
C THR A 48 31.45 28.42 1.96
N VAL A 49 30.71 28.93 0.97
CA VAL A 49 29.72 28.13 0.25
C VAL A 49 30.39 27.08 -0.64
N ARG A 50 29.85 25.86 -0.68
CA ARG A 50 30.38 24.78 -1.51
C ARG A 50 30.15 25.08 -3.00
N SER A 51 31.11 24.73 -3.85
CA SER A 51 30.91 24.85 -5.31
C SER A 51 30.15 23.66 -5.92
N ARG A 52 30.37 22.47 -5.36
CA ARG A 52 29.72 21.21 -5.77
C ARG A 52 29.40 20.37 -4.53
N VAL A 53 28.36 19.54 -4.65
CA VAL A 53 27.89 18.62 -3.61
C VAL A 53 27.66 17.23 -4.18
N ARG A 54 27.62 16.20 -3.34
CA ARG A 54 27.37 14.82 -3.79
C ARG A 54 25.90 14.67 -4.17
N SER A 55 25.65 14.09 -5.34
CA SER A 55 24.29 13.81 -5.83
C SER A 55 23.51 12.94 -4.84
N ARG A 56 24.17 11.95 -4.22
CA ARG A 56 23.59 11.08 -3.18
C ARG A 56 23.09 11.86 -1.97
N ASP A 57 23.86 12.84 -1.50
CA ASP A 57 23.51 13.60 -0.30
C ASP A 57 22.32 14.54 -0.57
N SER A 58 22.26 15.14 -1.77
CA SER A 58 21.10 15.91 -2.25
C SER A 58 19.83 15.05 -2.33
N ASN A 59 19.94 13.84 -2.90
CA ASN A 59 18.83 12.89 -2.98
C ASN A 59 18.38 12.42 -1.60
N ARG A 60 19.31 12.15 -0.68
CA ARG A 60 19.00 11.79 0.71
C ARG A 60 18.23 12.90 1.42
N LEU A 61 18.69 14.16 1.31
CA LEU A 61 18.00 15.30 1.91
C LEU A 61 16.59 15.48 1.34
N ALA A 62 16.40 15.28 0.03
CA ALA A 62 15.07 15.30 -0.57
C ALA A 62 14.18 14.15 -0.07
N SER A 63 14.72 12.93 0.09
CA SER A 63 13.96 11.77 0.58
C SER A 63 13.55 11.87 2.04
N LEU A 64 14.28 12.65 2.86
CA LEU A 64 13.84 12.98 4.23
C LEU A 64 12.58 13.86 4.25
N LEU A 65 12.38 14.69 3.22
CA LEU A 65 11.24 15.60 3.11
C LEU A 65 10.03 14.96 2.40
N ASP A 66 10.24 14.07 1.44
CA ASP A 66 9.18 13.48 0.62
C ASP A 66 8.00 12.87 1.41
N PRO A 67 8.19 12.20 2.56
CA PRO A 67 7.10 11.65 3.37
C PRO A 67 6.10 12.71 3.86
N PHE A 68 6.52 13.98 4.01
CA PHE A 68 5.67 15.06 4.53
C PHE A 68 4.62 15.57 3.53
N GLN A 69 4.49 14.98 2.34
CA GLN A 69 3.40 15.33 1.41
C GLN A 69 2.01 15.04 1.99
N GLU A 70 1.87 14.01 2.83
CA GLU A 70 0.60 13.66 3.46
C GLU A 70 0.23 14.63 4.60
N LEU A 71 1.23 15.08 5.38
CA LEU A 71 1.07 16.01 6.50
C LEU A 71 2.03 17.21 6.40
N PRO A 72 1.84 18.11 5.42
CA PRO A 72 2.79 19.19 5.13
C PRO A 72 2.88 20.25 6.24
N GLN A 73 1.84 20.38 7.08
CA GLN A 73 1.79 21.35 8.17
C GLN A 73 2.88 21.11 9.23
N LEU A 74 3.40 19.89 9.35
CA LEU A 74 4.48 19.56 10.27
C LEU A 74 5.78 20.32 9.95
N LEU A 75 5.97 20.77 8.71
CA LEU A 75 7.17 21.51 8.30
C LEU A 75 7.07 23.02 8.57
N ASP A 76 5.87 23.57 8.78
CA ASP A 76 5.61 25.02 8.88
C ASP A 76 6.53 25.76 9.86
N PRO A 77 6.83 25.24 11.07
CA PRO A 77 7.73 25.89 12.02
C PRO A 77 9.19 26.01 11.52
N HIS A 78 9.61 25.19 10.56
CA HIS A 78 11.00 25.08 10.12
C HIS A 78 11.28 25.76 8.77
N LEU A 79 10.24 26.05 7.98
CA LEU A 79 10.36 26.59 6.62
C LEU A 79 11.17 27.88 6.56
N ALA A 80 10.92 28.83 7.46
CA ALA A 80 11.63 30.11 7.49
C ALA A 80 13.15 29.91 7.60
N LYS A 81 13.58 29.06 8.56
CA LYS A 81 14.99 28.75 8.78
C LYS A 81 15.64 28.10 7.55
N TRP A 82 15.01 27.05 7.02
CA TRP A 82 15.60 26.26 5.93
C TRP A 82 15.64 27.01 4.60
N ILE A 83 14.56 27.70 4.24
CA ILE A 83 14.48 28.40 2.95
C ILE A 83 15.41 29.61 2.95
N SER A 84 15.51 30.37 4.05
CA SER A 84 16.46 31.48 4.13
C SER A 84 17.91 30.98 4.01
N ALA A 85 18.29 29.90 4.68
CA ALA A 85 19.63 29.32 4.56
C ALA A 85 19.94 28.84 3.14
N LEU A 86 18.98 28.21 2.47
CA LEU A 86 19.09 27.78 1.08
C LEU A 86 19.22 28.98 0.12
N GLY A 87 18.39 30.01 0.30
CA GLY A 87 18.38 31.22 -0.51
C GLY A 87 19.66 32.04 -0.37
N GLU A 88 20.16 32.24 0.85
CA GLU A 88 21.43 32.91 1.13
C GLU A 88 22.60 32.18 0.48
N ALA A 89 22.67 30.86 0.64
CA ALA A 89 23.73 30.06 0.00
C ALA A 89 23.68 30.12 -1.54
N TYR A 90 22.47 30.25 -2.12
CA TYR A 90 22.30 30.43 -3.56
C TYR A 90 22.83 31.78 -4.04
N LEU A 91 22.49 32.87 -3.34
CA LEU A 91 22.97 34.22 -3.64
C LEU A 91 24.48 34.34 -3.45
N ASP A 92 25.02 33.82 -2.35
CA ASP A 92 26.46 33.76 -2.06
C ASP A 92 27.22 33.05 -3.19
N TYR A 93 26.67 31.94 -3.71
CA TYR A 93 27.26 31.23 -4.86
C TYR A 93 27.29 32.11 -6.12
N LEU A 94 26.18 32.81 -6.42
CA LEU A 94 26.10 33.70 -7.59
C LEU A 94 27.04 34.91 -7.52
N LEU A 95 27.47 35.30 -6.32
CA LEU A 95 28.44 36.38 -6.10
C LEU A 95 29.91 35.93 -6.28
N LEU A 96 30.21 34.64 -6.38
CA LEU A 96 31.58 34.15 -6.58
C LEU A 96 32.14 34.53 -7.97
N PRO A 97 33.43 34.88 -8.13
CA PRO A 97 34.02 35.25 -9.41
C PRO A 97 33.89 34.17 -10.49
N THR A 98 33.50 34.55 -11.72
CA THR A 98 33.26 33.61 -12.85
C THR A 98 34.48 32.74 -13.17
N SER A 99 35.70 33.26 -13.02
CA SER A 99 36.94 32.47 -13.16
C SER A 99 37.05 31.33 -12.14
N SER A 100 36.52 31.51 -10.92
CA SER A 100 36.49 30.47 -9.88
C SER A 100 35.38 29.43 -10.11
N ARG A 101 34.29 29.81 -10.81
CA ARG A 101 33.23 28.88 -11.23
C ARG A 101 33.72 27.93 -12.33
N ASN A 102 34.50 28.45 -13.28
CA ASN A 102 35.01 27.68 -14.44
C ASN A 102 36.34 26.93 -14.17
N LYS A 103 37.27 27.44 -13.34
CA LYS A 103 38.57 26.77 -13.07
C LYS A 103 38.43 25.41 -12.34
N LYS A 104 37.43 25.23 -11.48
CA LYS A 104 37.16 23.95 -10.79
C LYS A 104 36.38 22.94 -11.64
N PHE A 105 35.93 23.34 -12.83
CA PHE A 105 35.16 22.48 -13.73
C PHE A 105 36.08 21.61 -14.61
N GLN A 106 37.15 22.21 -15.15
CA GLN A 106 38.07 21.52 -16.08
C GLN A 106 38.92 20.43 -15.40
N SER A 107 39.21 20.51 -14.10
CA SER A 107 40.08 19.55 -13.41
C SER A 107 39.43 18.20 -13.09
N THR A 108 38.09 18.11 -13.08
CA THR A 108 37.35 16.93 -12.59
C THR A 108 36.40 16.30 -13.62
N ALA A 109 36.18 16.95 -14.77
CA ALA A 109 35.30 16.45 -15.83
C ALA A 109 35.74 15.12 -16.47
N ARG A 110 36.99 14.68 -16.26
CA ARG A 110 37.50 13.44 -16.88
C ARG A 110 37.27 12.15 -16.07
N ILE A 111 36.76 12.20 -14.83
CA ILE A 111 36.75 11.02 -13.92
C ILE A 111 35.40 10.75 -13.20
N THR A 112 34.44 11.69 -13.12
CA THR A 112 33.22 11.51 -12.29
C THR A 112 31.93 12.10 -12.89
N GLU A 113 31.48 11.57 -14.03
CA GLU A 113 30.11 11.82 -14.49
C GLU A 113 29.12 11.06 -13.57
N GLY A 114 28.30 11.80 -12.80
CA GLY A 114 27.18 11.27 -12.01
C GLY A 114 27.25 11.46 -10.48
N LEU A 115 28.44 11.56 -9.88
CA LEU A 115 28.60 11.57 -8.41
C LEU A 115 28.50 12.95 -7.75
N LEU A 116 28.83 14.03 -8.47
CA LEU A 116 28.85 15.40 -7.95
C LEU A 116 28.00 16.33 -8.82
N MET A 117 27.16 17.17 -8.22
CA MET A 117 26.36 18.20 -8.89
C MET A 117 26.72 19.62 -8.41
N PRO A 118 26.50 20.66 -9.24
CA PRO A 118 26.58 22.05 -8.81
C PRO A 118 25.68 22.34 -7.60
N LEU A 119 26.16 23.18 -6.68
CA LEU A 119 25.36 23.57 -5.52
C LEU A 119 24.02 24.26 -5.89
N PRO A 120 23.95 25.19 -6.87
CA PRO A 120 22.68 25.81 -7.28
C PRO A 120 21.62 24.80 -7.70
N GLN A 121 22.01 23.77 -8.46
CA GLN A 121 21.13 22.68 -8.86
C GLN A 121 20.57 21.93 -7.64
N ALA A 122 21.42 21.62 -6.66
CA ALA A 122 20.99 20.95 -5.44
C ALA A 122 20.06 21.82 -4.58
N ILE A 123 20.36 23.11 -4.44
CA ILE A 123 19.52 24.06 -3.72
C ILE A 123 18.15 24.18 -4.42
N ALA A 124 18.13 24.37 -5.73
CA ALA A 124 16.89 24.48 -6.50
C ALA A 124 16.03 23.21 -6.36
N LYS A 125 16.66 22.03 -6.34
CA LYS A 125 15.97 20.76 -6.08
C LYS A 125 15.32 20.72 -4.69
N LEU A 126 16.04 21.13 -3.63
CA LEU A 126 15.51 21.15 -2.27
C LEU A 126 14.39 22.19 -2.09
N ILE A 127 14.55 23.41 -2.63
CA ILE A 127 13.50 24.43 -2.60
C ILE A 127 12.28 23.96 -3.40
N TYR A 128 12.47 23.30 -4.54
CA TYR A 128 11.36 22.71 -5.29
C TYR A 128 10.65 21.62 -4.47
N THR A 129 11.37 20.73 -3.79
CA THR A 129 10.76 19.72 -2.90
C THR A 129 9.88 20.37 -1.84
N LEU A 130 10.34 21.48 -1.23
CA LEU A 130 9.52 22.26 -0.29
C LEU A 130 8.31 22.92 -0.98
N CYS A 131 8.45 23.44 -2.20
CA CYS A 131 7.33 23.95 -3.00
C CYS A 131 6.30 22.86 -3.33
N LYS A 132 6.76 21.64 -3.61
CA LYS A 132 5.92 20.46 -3.89
C LYS A 132 5.11 20.06 -2.66
N ILE A 133 5.73 20.06 -1.48
CA ILE A 133 5.10 19.66 -0.22
C ILE A 133 4.13 20.74 0.29
N ARG A 134 4.61 21.99 0.47
CA ARG A 134 3.82 23.03 1.15
C ARG A 134 3.08 23.98 0.22
N GLY A 135 3.60 24.16 -1.00
CA GLY A 135 3.10 25.10 -1.99
C GLY A 135 3.99 26.34 -2.19
N GLU A 136 4.20 26.69 -3.45
CA GLU A 136 5.07 27.79 -3.90
C GLU A 136 4.77 29.16 -3.28
N LYS A 137 3.49 29.47 -3.01
CA LYS A 137 3.07 30.76 -2.43
C LYS A 137 3.54 30.96 -1.00
N VAL A 138 3.76 29.88 -0.26
CA VAL A 138 4.27 29.91 1.11
C VAL A 138 5.80 29.99 1.04
N VAL A 139 6.42 29.12 0.25
CA VAL A 139 7.89 29.03 0.12
C VAL A 139 8.50 30.33 -0.39
N VAL A 140 7.94 30.96 -1.43
CA VAL A 140 8.51 32.16 -2.06
C VAL A 140 8.61 33.35 -1.09
N ARG A 141 7.77 33.40 -0.04
CA ARG A 141 7.76 34.50 0.95
C ARG A 141 9.00 34.50 1.84
N PHE A 142 9.72 33.38 1.90
CA PHE A 142 10.95 33.25 2.69
C PHE A 142 12.22 33.49 1.86
N LEU A 143 12.09 33.70 0.55
CA LEU A 143 13.20 34.13 -0.31
C LEU A 143 13.43 35.64 -0.16
N SER A 144 14.67 36.11 -0.36
CA SER A 144 14.99 37.53 -0.23
C SER A 144 14.18 38.38 -1.21
N ASN A 145 13.59 39.46 -0.73
CA ASN A 145 12.79 40.40 -1.52
C ASN A 145 13.55 41.67 -1.89
N GLU A 146 14.87 41.73 -1.66
CA GLU A 146 15.66 42.92 -1.92
C GLU A 146 15.89 43.14 -3.41
N VAL A 147 15.59 44.36 -3.88
CA VAL A 147 15.65 44.76 -5.29
C VAL A 147 17.05 44.59 -5.89
N ARG A 148 18.11 44.69 -5.08
CA ARG A 148 19.51 44.52 -5.53
C ARG A 148 19.80 43.16 -6.17
N TRP A 149 19.01 42.13 -5.84
CA TRP A 149 19.19 40.78 -6.36
C TRP A 149 18.54 40.57 -7.74
N LEU A 150 17.71 41.51 -8.19
CA LEU A 150 16.97 41.40 -9.45
C LEU A 150 17.91 41.22 -10.65
N GLU A 151 18.86 42.15 -10.82
CA GLU A 151 19.82 42.14 -11.92
C GLU A 151 20.75 40.92 -11.85
N LEU A 152 21.11 40.48 -10.64
CA LEU A 152 21.94 39.29 -10.43
C LEU A 152 21.24 38.02 -10.90
N LEU A 153 19.98 37.81 -10.51
CA LEU A 153 19.19 36.64 -10.87
C LEU A 153 18.81 36.66 -12.36
N LEU A 154 18.48 37.82 -12.91
CA LEU A 154 18.17 37.98 -14.34
C LEU A 154 19.39 37.67 -15.21
N SER A 155 20.56 38.21 -14.86
CA SER A 155 21.80 37.95 -15.59
C SER A 155 22.24 36.48 -15.47
N ALA A 156 21.97 35.83 -14.33
CA ALA A 156 22.21 34.40 -14.17
C ALA A 156 21.33 33.55 -15.10
N LEU A 157 20.04 33.90 -15.23
CA LEU A 157 19.11 33.23 -16.14
C LEU A 157 19.50 33.40 -17.61
N GLU A 158 19.88 34.62 -18.02
CA GLU A 158 20.36 34.90 -19.37
C GLU A 158 21.67 34.16 -19.70
N GLY A 159 22.61 34.15 -18.76
CA GLY A 159 23.88 33.45 -18.92
C GLY A 159 23.69 31.93 -19.11
N ALA A 160 22.69 31.35 -18.46
CA ALA A 160 22.32 29.95 -18.64
C ALA A 160 21.73 29.64 -20.02
N GLU A 161 21.05 30.61 -20.64
CA GLU A 161 20.45 30.48 -21.97
C GLU A 161 21.49 30.66 -23.09
N GLY A 162 22.40 31.64 -22.96
CA GLY A 162 23.50 31.85 -23.93
C GLY A 162 24.52 30.71 -23.97
N ALA A 163 24.63 29.93 -22.89
CA ALA A 163 25.45 28.73 -22.80
C ALA A 163 24.97 27.55 -23.69
N SER A 164 23.76 27.61 -24.25
CA SER A 164 23.18 26.49 -25.02
C SER A 164 23.76 26.30 -26.42
N THR A 165 24.53 27.26 -26.96
CA THR A 165 25.09 27.22 -28.33
C THR A 165 26.55 26.78 -28.41
N THR A 166 27.28 26.73 -27.29
CA THR A 166 28.68 26.26 -27.22
C THR A 166 28.75 24.96 -26.43
N SER A 167 29.37 23.90 -26.99
CA SER A 167 29.26 22.52 -26.50
C SER A 167 29.91 22.22 -25.12
N THR A 168 30.26 23.23 -24.34
CA THR A 168 31.03 23.10 -23.08
C THR A 168 30.43 23.84 -21.88
N ALA A 169 29.28 24.49 -22.01
CA ALA A 169 28.65 25.24 -20.91
C ALA A 169 27.44 24.52 -20.28
N ILE A 170 27.23 24.75 -18.98
CA ILE A 170 26.30 24.01 -18.11
C ILE A 170 24.83 24.34 -18.47
N LYS A 171 24.07 23.33 -18.90
CA LYS A 171 22.62 23.45 -19.12
C LYS A 171 21.89 23.41 -17.77
N TRP A 172 21.19 24.48 -17.42
CA TRP A 172 20.35 24.53 -16.22
C TRP A 172 19.26 23.47 -16.24
N THR A 173 18.96 22.88 -15.09
CA THR A 173 17.79 22.03 -14.93
C THR A 173 16.50 22.84 -14.93
N TRP A 174 15.36 22.14 -15.00
CA TRP A 174 14.06 22.79 -14.96
C TRP A 174 13.76 23.34 -13.55
N GLU A 175 14.27 22.71 -12.49
CA GLU A 175 14.17 23.20 -11.10
C GLU A 175 14.87 24.55 -10.94
N GLU A 176 16.09 24.70 -11.48
CA GLU A 176 16.84 25.96 -11.44
C GLU A 176 16.07 27.08 -12.13
N ARG A 177 15.55 26.82 -13.33
CA ARG A 177 14.71 27.76 -14.08
C ARG A 177 13.44 28.12 -13.31
N TYR A 178 12.74 27.13 -12.76
CA TYR A 178 11.52 27.34 -11.98
C TYR A 178 11.76 28.24 -10.76
N ILE A 179 12.78 27.95 -9.95
CA ILE A 179 13.07 28.72 -8.74
C ILE A 179 13.49 30.15 -9.06
N VAL A 180 14.35 30.36 -10.07
CA VAL A 180 14.79 31.71 -10.45
C VAL A 180 13.64 32.53 -11.05
N LEU A 181 12.82 31.95 -11.94
CA LEU A 181 11.63 32.63 -12.47
C LEU A 181 10.63 32.98 -11.37
N LEU A 182 10.43 32.08 -10.41
CA LEU A 182 9.54 32.30 -9.28
C LEU A 182 10.08 33.42 -8.37
N TRP A 183 11.39 33.45 -8.14
CA TRP A 183 12.07 34.49 -7.36
C TRP A 183 12.01 35.85 -8.06
N LEU A 184 12.32 35.92 -9.37
CA LEU A 184 12.16 37.12 -10.17
C LEU A 184 10.72 37.63 -10.15
N SER A 185 9.74 36.73 -10.22
CA SER A 185 8.34 37.14 -10.08
C SER A 185 8.11 37.83 -8.74
N HIS A 186 8.71 37.36 -7.64
CA HIS A 186 8.55 37.96 -6.32
C HIS A 186 9.14 39.37 -6.25
N LEU A 187 10.31 39.57 -6.87
CA LEU A 187 10.98 40.86 -6.94
C LEU A 187 10.22 41.90 -7.78
N MET A 188 9.35 41.48 -8.70
CA MET A 188 8.45 42.39 -9.45
C MET A 188 7.39 43.09 -8.59
N LEU A 189 7.23 42.69 -7.32
CA LEU A 189 6.39 43.40 -6.35
C LEU A 189 7.07 44.64 -5.74
N ALA A 190 8.31 44.96 -6.16
CA ALA A 190 9.01 46.16 -5.72
C ALA A 190 8.18 47.43 -6.01
N PRO A 191 8.10 48.38 -5.05
CA PRO A 191 7.21 49.55 -5.16
C PRO A 191 7.76 50.68 -6.06
N PHE A 192 8.98 50.54 -6.60
CA PHE A 192 9.64 51.56 -7.42
C PHE A 192 9.47 51.25 -8.91
N ASP A 193 9.46 52.30 -9.74
CA ASP A 193 9.40 52.17 -11.20
C ASP A 193 10.62 51.41 -11.73
N LEU A 194 10.41 50.45 -12.65
CA LEU A 194 11.50 49.62 -13.17
C LEU A 194 12.58 50.44 -13.89
N ALA A 195 12.22 51.62 -14.42
CA ALA A 195 13.16 52.58 -15.00
C ALA A 195 14.23 53.02 -13.99
N THR A 196 13.89 53.16 -12.71
CA THR A 196 14.83 53.61 -11.65
C THR A 196 15.81 52.53 -11.20
N ILE A 197 15.49 51.26 -11.47
CA ILE A 197 16.28 50.09 -11.05
C ILE A 197 17.15 49.57 -12.20
N SER A 198 16.76 49.86 -13.45
CA SER A 198 17.40 49.28 -14.63
C SER A 198 18.81 49.82 -14.81
N SER A 199 19.79 48.91 -14.80
CA SER A 199 21.21 49.26 -14.96
C SER A 199 21.65 49.50 -16.42
N ARG A 200 20.78 49.21 -17.41
CA ARG A 200 21.05 49.33 -18.85
C ARG A 200 19.97 50.17 -19.55
N ASN A 201 20.34 51.34 -20.06
CA ASN A 201 19.50 52.13 -20.97
C ASN A 201 19.61 51.57 -22.40
N SER A 202 18.46 51.41 -23.05
CA SER A 202 18.25 50.79 -24.37
C SER A 202 18.86 51.54 -25.58
N ALA A 203 19.68 52.57 -25.37
CA ALA A 203 20.11 53.48 -26.43
C ALA A 203 21.54 53.25 -26.99
N GLN A 204 22.22 52.13 -26.68
CA GLN A 204 23.67 52.01 -26.95
C GLN A 204 24.18 50.70 -27.58
N GLU A 205 23.32 49.86 -28.18
CA GLU A 205 23.76 48.63 -28.89
C GLU A 205 23.28 48.60 -30.35
N GLU A 206 23.59 49.66 -31.13
CA GLU A 206 23.44 49.64 -32.60
C GLU A 206 24.76 49.40 -33.36
N SER A 207 25.82 48.91 -32.72
CA SER A 207 27.09 48.70 -33.44
C SER A 207 27.97 47.56 -32.91
N VAL A 208 27.59 46.29 -33.13
CA VAL A 208 28.58 45.18 -33.26
C VAL A 208 28.00 44.06 -34.15
N ASP A 209 28.68 43.83 -35.27
CA ASP A 209 28.71 42.72 -36.26
C ASP A 209 27.64 41.60 -36.26
N ASP A 210 27.12 41.38 -37.47
CA ASP A 210 25.85 40.75 -37.83
C ASP A 210 25.96 39.25 -38.23
N ASP A 211 26.80 38.45 -37.55
CA ASP A 211 27.14 37.08 -38.00
C ASP A 211 27.20 36.02 -36.88
N ASP A 212 26.10 35.80 -36.13
CA ASP A 212 26.02 34.62 -35.25
C ASP A 212 24.65 33.93 -35.24
N ALA A 213 24.67 32.59 -35.12
CA ALA A 213 23.50 31.71 -35.16
C ALA A 213 22.50 31.95 -34.01
N THR A 214 22.93 32.68 -32.97
CA THR A 214 22.12 33.17 -31.85
C THR A 214 21.03 34.18 -32.29
N THR A 215 21.23 34.91 -33.40
CA THR A 215 20.27 35.90 -33.92
C THR A 215 19.02 35.25 -34.53
N LYS A 216 19.11 34.02 -35.06
CA LYS A 216 17.95 33.25 -35.55
C LYS A 216 17.02 32.80 -34.42
N GLN A 217 17.58 32.33 -33.31
CA GLN A 217 16.81 31.87 -32.14
C GLN A 217 16.18 33.04 -31.37
N LYS A 218 16.83 34.21 -31.34
CA LYS A 218 16.25 35.46 -30.83
C LYS A 218 15.06 35.90 -31.68
N LYS A 219 15.17 35.85 -33.01
CA LYS A 219 14.10 36.21 -33.97
C LYS A 219 12.84 35.35 -33.85
N ASP A 220 12.95 34.05 -33.57
CA ASP A 220 11.78 33.16 -33.40
C ASP A 220 11.01 33.40 -32.08
N VAL A 221 11.69 33.83 -31.00
CA VAL A 221 11.04 34.14 -29.70
C VAL A 221 10.45 35.56 -29.68
N THR A 222 11.02 36.48 -30.46
CA THR A 222 10.53 37.87 -30.61
C THR A 222 9.52 38.06 -31.73
N GLN A 223 9.13 37.00 -32.45
CA GLN A 223 8.09 37.06 -33.48
C GLN A 223 6.76 37.50 -32.82
N GLY A 224 6.28 38.71 -33.14
CA GLY A 224 5.11 39.34 -32.50
C GLY A 224 5.40 40.29 -31.33
N LEU A 225 6.68 40.50 -30.97
CA LEU A 225 7.12 41.47 -29.94
C LEU A 225 7.92 42.64 -30.54
N GLU A 226 7.78 42.88 -31.84
CA GLU A 226 8.48 43.96 -32.59
C GLU A 226 8.21 45.36 -32.01
N TRP A 227 7.14 45.53 -31.23
CA TRP A 227 6.83 46.76 -30.51
C TRP A 227 7.79 47.04 -29.34
N LEU A 228 8.44 46.02 -28.74
CA LEU A 228 9.36 46.20 -27.61
C LEU A 228 10.60 47.01 -27.99
N THR A 229 11.05 46.90 -29.23
CA THR A 229 12.20 47.66 -29.76
C THR A 229 11.80 49.04 -30.28
N ASN A 230 10.52 49.22 -30.63
CA ASN A 230 10.03 50.44 -31.28
C ASN A 230 9.37 51.43 -30.31
N THR A 231 9.17 51.06 -29.04
CA THR A 231 8.58 51.93 -28.03
C THR A 231 9.67 52.70 -27.26
N PRO A 232 9.72 54.04 -27.35
CA PRO A 232 10.70 54.82 -26.62
C PRO A 232 10.49 54.69 -25.10
N ASN A 233 11.59 54.64 -24.32
CA ASN A 233 11.62 54.63 -22.85
C ASN A 233 11.16 53.35 -22.12
N ILE A 234 11.08 52.19 -22.77
CA ILE A 234 10.88 50.91 -22.03
C ILE A 234 12.13 50.59 -21.19
N PRO A 235 11.99 50.27 -19.88
CA PRO A 235 13.13 49.88 -19.03
C PRO A 235 13.85 48.63 -19.56
N GLY A 236 15.19 48.64 -19.50
CA GLY A 236 16.01 47.52 -19.99
C GLY A 236 15.72 46.18 -19.31
N ILE A 237 15.35 46.19 -18.02
CA ILE A 237 14.88 45.00 -17.30
C ILE A 237 13.66 44.36 -17.99
N THR A 238 12.69 45.17 -18.44
CA THR A 238 11.46 44.70 -19.08
C THR A 238 11.75 44.07 -20.44
N VAL A 239 12.61 44.70 -21.24
CA VAL A 239 13.05 44.19 -22.56
C VAL A 239 13.75 42.83 -22.42
N ARG A 240 14.48 42.62 -21.31
CA ARG A 240 15.19 41.37 -21.01
C ARG A 240 14.29 40.27 -20.47
N ILE A 241 13.36 40.60 -19.56
CA ILE A 241 12.51 39.59 -18.91
C ILE A 241 11.44 39.04 -19.86
N LEU A 242 10.76 39.89 -20.64
CA LEU A 242 9.59 39.47 -21.42
C LEU A 242 9.88 38.30 -22.39
N PRO A 243 10.96 38.32 -23.20
CA PRO A 243 11.28 37.20 -24.08
C PRO A 243 11.54 35.90 -23.33
N LEU A 244 12.26 35.96 -22.20
CA LEU A 244 12.55 34.79 -21.37
C LEU A 244 11.27 34.21 -20.77
N ALA A 245 10.42 35.06 -20.21
CA ALA A 245 9.20 34.61 -19.59
C ALA A 245 8.19 34.06 -20.62
N ILE A 246 8.12 34.62 -21.83
CA ILE A 246 7.32 34.07 -22.94
C ILE A 246 7.88 32.72 -23.42
N LYS A 247 9.20 32.59 -23.56
CA LYS A 247 9.85 31.31 -23.91
C LYS A 247 9.49 30.21 -22.91
N TYR A 248 9.62 30.48 -21.61
CA TYR A 248 9.31 29.48 -20.58
C TYR A 248 7.81 29.28 -20.35
N LEU A 249 6.96 30.22 -20.78
CA LEU A 249 5.51 30.04 -20.77
C LEU A 249 5.07 28.84 -21.65
N ALA A 250 5.81 28.55 -22.73
CA ALA A 250 5.56 27.40 -23.59
C ALA A 250 6.25 26.10 -23.12
N SER A 251 6.91 26.09 -21.95
CA SER A 251 7.61 24.91 -21.44
C SER A 251 6.66 23.87 -20.83
N PRO A 252 7.00 22.56 -20.90
CA PRO A 252 6.16 21.49 -20.36
C PRO A 252 6.23 21.37 -18.83
N GLY A 253 7.29 21.88 -18.18
CA GLY A 253 7.53 21.75 -16.75
C GLY A 253 6.93 22.85 -15.87
N LYS A 254 7.33 22.87 -14.60
CA LYS A 254 6.85 23.81 -13.58
C LYS A 254 7.34 25.24 -13.79
N GLU A 255 8.44 25.42 -14.50
CA GLU A 255 8.96 26.70 -14.98
C GLU A 255 7.91 27.54 -15.73
N ARG A 256 6.92 26.91 -16.38
CA ARG A 256 5.77 27.61 -16.98
C ARG A 256 4.93 28.36 -15.94
N ASP A 257 4.63 27.73 -14.81
CA ASP A 257 3.79 28.32 -13.76
C ASP A 257 4.50 29.56 -13.15
N ALA A 258 5.83 29.47 -12.98
CA ALA A 258 6.66 30.58 -12.54
C ALA A 258 6.79 31.69 -13.59
N ALA A 259 7.01 31.34 -14.86
CA ALA A 259 7.07 32.28 -15.98
C ALA A 259 5.75 33.05 -16.15
N LYS A 260 4.62 32.35 -16.03
CA LYS A 260 3.30 32.96 -15.98
C LYS A 260 3.20 33.97 -14.83
N ALA A 261 3.60 33.60 -13.62
CA ALA A 261 3.54 34.51 -12.47
C ALA A 261 4.38 35.78 -12.70
N LEU A 262 5.56 35.63 -13.31
CA LEU A 262 6.43 36.73 -13.69
C LEU A 262 5.77 37.64 -14.75
N LEU A 263 5.24 37.07 -15.84
CA LEU A 263 4.55 37.81 -16.90
C LEU A 263 3.34 38.59 -16.38
N VAL A 264 2.48 37.93 -15.60
CA VAL A 264 1.28 38.57 -15.03
C VAL A 264 1.68 39.74 -14.14
N ARG A 265 2.72 39.58 -13.30
CA ARG A 265 3.17 40.67 -12.43
C ARG A 265 3.69 41.84 -13.23
N ILE A 266 4.53 41.63 -14.24
CA ILE A 266 5.05 42.72 -15.09
C ILE A 266 3.91 43.43 -15.83
N ALA A 267 2.97 42.69 -16.42
CA ALA A 267 1.85 43.27 -17.17
C ALA A 267 0.89 44.10 -16.30
N MET A 268 0.78 43.78 -15.00
CA MET A 268 -0.13 44.44 -14.06
C MET A 268 0.54 45.57 -13.26
N ARG A 269 1.82 45.86 -13.48
CA ARG A 269 2.47 47.00 -12.84
C ARG A 269 2.04 48.29 -13.51
N LYS A 270 1.75 49.31 -12.71
CA LYS A 270 1.26 50.61 -13.19
C LYS A 270 2.22 51.28 -14.18
N ASP A 271 3.52 51.32 -13.87
CA ASP A 271 4.56 51.87 -14.74
C ASP A 271 4.62 51.15 -16.11
N MET A 272 4.37 49.85 -16.14
CA MET A 272 4.35 49.05 -17.37
C MET A 272 3.04 49.20 -18.15
N GLN A 273 1.91 49.36 -17.46
CA GLN A 273 0.61 49.64 -18.09
C GLN A 273 0.62 51.00 -18.80
N GLU A 274 1.20 52.04 -18.17
CA GLU A 274 1.36 53.38 -18.78
C GLU A 274 2.20 53.35 -20.06
N LEU A 275 3.14 52.40 -20.16
CA LEU A 275 3.96 52.15 -21.35
C LEU A 275 3.31 51.22 -22.39
N GLY A 276 2.05 50.82 -22.20
CA GLY A 276 1.30 49.97 -23.13
C GLY A 276 1.69 48.48 -23.12
N VAL A 277 2.43 48.02 -22.11
CA VAL A 277 2.89 46.61 -22.04
C VAL A 277 1.72 45.64 -21.92
N LEU A 278 0.69 45.99 -21.15
CA LEU A 278 -0.52 45.17 -20.99
C LEU A 278 -1.22 44.96 -22.34
N ASP A 279 -1.47 46.03 -23.08
CA ASP A 279 -2.21 46.05 -24.33
C ASP A 279 -1.56 45.14 -25.36
N SER A 280 -0.25 45.26 -25.48
CA SER A 280 0.57 44.48 -26.39
C SER A 280 0.60 43.00 -26.02
N LEU A 281 0.74 42.67 -24.73
CA LEU A 281 0.73 41.27 -24.29
C LEU A 281 -0.65 40.62 -24.42
N VAL A 282 -1.74 41.36 -24.23
CA VAL A 282 -3.09 40.85 -24.49
C VAL A 282 -3.30 40.62 -25.98
N SER A 283 -2.90 41.57 -26.85
CA SER A 283 -2.97 41.37 -28.31
C SER A 283 -2.17 40.15 -28.75
N TRP A 284 -0.92 40.02 -28.29
CA TRP A 284 -0.07 38.87 -28.54
C TRP A 284 -0.74 37.55 -28.11
N ALA A 285 -1.34 37.52 -26.92
CA ALA A 285 -2.02 36.34 -26.41
C ALA A 285 -3.26 35.97 -27.25
N LEU A 286 -4.02 36.96 -27.74
CA LEU A 286 -5.18 36.72 -28.61
C LEU A 286 -4.77 36.23 -30.00
N ASP A 287 -3.72 36.83 -30.58
CA ASP A 287 -3.15 36.37 -31.86
C ASP A 287 -2.56 34.95 -31.71
N ALA A 288 -1.99 34.63 -30.55
CA ALA A 288 -1.47 33.30 -30.28
C ALA A 288 -2.54 32.20 -30.22
N LEU A 289 -3.81 32.56 -29.98
CA LEU A 289 -4.96 31.65 -29.91
C LEU A 289 -5.72 31.51 -31.25
N ARG A 290 -5.42 32.34 -32.26
CA ARG A 290 -6.09 32.25 -33.56
C ARG A 290 -5.68 30.98 -34.32
N PRO A 291 -6.61 30.27 -34.97
CA PRO A 291 -6.26 29.17 -35.87
C PRO A 291 -5.51 29.72 -37.09
N GLU A 292 -4.29 29.23 -37.33
CA GLU A 292 -3.53 29.55 -38.55
C GLU A 292 -4.12 28.84 -39.79
N PRO A 293 -4.08 29.46 -40.98
CA PRO A 293 -4.52 28.80 -42.21
C PRO A 293 -3.69 27.54 -42.49
N PRO A 294 -4.28 26.49 -43.10
CA PRO A 294 -3.64 25.19 -43.30
C PRO A 294 -2.37 25.23 -44.18
N SER A 295 -2.09 26.34 -44.85
CA SER A 295 -0.90 26.53 -45.69
C SER A 295 0.36 26.98 -44.93
N GLU A 296 0.25 27.41 -43.67
CA GLU A 296 1.36 27.99 -42.88
C GLU A 296 1.49 27.40 -41.47
N THR A 297 0.97 26.19 -41.22
CA THR A 297 0.96 25.59 -39.88
C THR A 297 2.38 25.36 -39.35
N LYS A 298 2.91 26.31 -38.55
CA LYS A 298 3.96 26.00 -37.58
C LYS A 298 3.30 25.16 -36.49
N GLU A 299 3.68 23.88 -36.35
CA GLU A 299 3.16 23.02 -35.29
C GLU A 299 3.48 23.60 -33.90
N ARG A 300 2.53 24.34 -33.31
CA ARG A 300 2.64 24.86 -31.94
C ARG A 300 2.32 23.74 -30.95
N THR A 301 3.20 23.53 -29.97
CA THR A 301 2.98 22.50 -28.95
C THR A 301 1.75 22.83 -28.08
N PRO A 302 1.04 21.82 -27.52
CA PRO A 302 -0.06 22.06 -26.58
C PRO A 302 0.34 22.94 -25.38
N TYR A 303 1.60 22.88 -24.97
CA TYR A 303 2.15 23.67 -23.87
C TYR A 303 2.18 25.16 -24.14
N HIS A 304 2.38 25.58 -25.39
CA HIS A 304 2.28 26.97 -25.80
C HIS A 304 0.89 27.53 -25.48
N TYR A 305 -0.16 26.86 -25.95
CA TYR A 305 -1.55 27.27 -25.72
C TYR A 305 -1.93 27.26 -24.24
N ILE A 306 -1.55 26.21 -23.50
CA ILE A 306 -1.76 26.15 -22.04
C ILE A 306 -1.09 27.34 -21.37
N GLY A 307 0.13 27.67 -21.78
CA GLY A 307 0.89 28.82 -21.33
C GLY A 307 0.12 30.13 -21.52
N VAL A 308 -0.27 30.43 -22.76
CA VAL A 308 -1.02 31.65 -23.14
C VAL A 308 -2.34 31.76 -22.39
N LEU A 309 -3.14 30.68 -22.34
CA LEU A 309 -4.39 30.64 -21.59
C LEU A 309 -4.16 30.85 -20.09
N SER A 310 -3.08 30.31 -19.54
CA SER A 310 -2.75 30.46 -18.13
C SER A 310 -2.35 31.90 -17.77
N PHE A 311 -1.74 32.61 -18.71
CA PHE A 311 -1.40 34.03 -18.63
C PHE A 311 -2.67 34.89 -18.65
N LEU A 312 -3.56 34.70 -19.63
CA LEU A 312 -4.86 35.39 -19.70
C LEU A 312 -5.68 35.17 -18.42
N ALA A 313 -5.77 33.92 -17.94
CA ALA A 313 -6.45 33.60 -16.68
C ALA A 313 -5.78 34.26 -15.45
N GLY A 314 -4.49 34.56 -15.52
CA GLY A 314 -3.73 35.24 -14.48
C GLY A 314 -3.99 36.75 -14.46
N ILE A 315 -3.99 37.39 -15.63
CA ILE A 315 -4.30 38.83 -15.77
C ILE A 315 -5.74 39.11 -15.38
N LEU A 316 -6.72 38.36 -15.89
CA LEU A 316 -8.14 38.52 -15.55
C LEU A 316 -8.40 38.37 -14.05
N ARG A 317 -7.63 37.49 -13.37
CA ARG A 317 -7.71 37.37 -11.92
C ARG A 317 -7.10 38.57 -11.19
N SER A 318 -5.98 39.09 -11.71
CA SER A 318 -5.28 40.21 -11.09
C SER A 318 -6.02 41.54 -11.28
N SER A 319 -6.84 41.63 -12.32
CA SER A 319 -7.73 42.76 -12.64
C SER A 319 -9.17 42.57 -12.14
N ALA A 320 -9.44 41.59 -11.27
CA ALA A 320 -10.80 41.26 -10.83
C ALA A 320 -11.56 42.47 -10.22
N ASP A 321 -10.83 43.39 -9.59
CA ASP A 321 -11.37 44.56 -8.91
C ASP A 321 -11.10 45.88 -9.66
N THR A 322 -10.35 45.85 -10.78
CA THR A 322 -9.98 47.02 -11.59
C THR A 322 -10.71 47.03 -12.94
N SER A 323 -10.68 48.15 -13.66
CA SER A 323 -11.24 48.28 -15.02
C SER A 323 -10.20 48.00 -16.11
N ASP A 324 -9.01 47.52 -15.76
CA ASP A 324 -7.86 47.40 -16.67
C ASP A 324 -8.14 46.47 -17.86
N MET A 325 -9.00 45.47 -17.65
CA MET A 325 -9.35 44.45 -18.65
C MET A 325 -10.69 44.67 -19.36
N ASP A 326 -11.48 45.67 -18.97
CA ASP A 326 -12.88 45.84 -19.43
C ASP A 326 -12.99 45.92 -20.96
N ARG A 327 -12.09 46.67 -21.61
CA ARG A 327 -12.04 46.82 -23.08
C ARG A 327 -11.64 45.55 -23.84
N TYR A 328 -11.13 44.53 -23.16
CA TYR A 328 -10.65 43.28 -23.76
C TYR A 328 -11.61 42.10 -23.53
N LEU A 329 -12.60 42.22 -22.65
CA LEU A 329 -13.45 41.12 -22.20
C LEU A 329 -14.13 40.38 -23.35
N THR A 330 -14.91 41.08 -24.17
CA THR A 330 -15.66 40.50 -25.29
C THR A 330 -14.75 39.83 -26.32
N LYS A 331 -13.66 40.52 -26.73
CA LYS A 331 -12.67 39.96 -27.68
C LYS A 331 -12.00 38.71 -27.14
N THR A 332 -11.65 38.71 -25.85
CA THR A 332 -11.02 37.55 -25.20
C THR A 332 -12.00 36.40 -25.05
N PHE A 333 -13.27 36.68 -24.76
CA PHE A 333 -14.31 35.65 -24.65
C PHE A 333 -14.47 34.90 -25.97
N TYR A 334 -14.76 35.60 -27.07
CA TYR A 334 -14.99 34.94 -28.36
C TYR A 334 -13.74 34.22 -28.89
N ALA A 335 -12.54 34.76 -28.67
CA ALA A 335 -11.29 34.09 -29.04
C ALA A 335 -11.12 32.75 -28.29
N VAL A 336 -11.38 32.73 -26.99
CA VAL A 336 -11.23 31.52 -26.16
C VAL A 336 -12.38 30.55 -26.38
N HIS A 337 -13.61 31.03 -26.50
CA HIS A 337 -14.79 30.21 -26.75
C HIS A 337 -14.71 29.53 -28.12
N SER A 338 -14.38 30.27 -29.18
CA SER A 338 -14.18 29.70 -30.52
C SER A 338 -13.07 28.65 -30.55
N ALA A 339 -12.02 28.84 -29.75
CA ALA A 339 -10.97 27.85 -29.62
C ALA A 339 -11.48 26.58 -28.91
N ALA A 340 -12.33 26.72 -27.88
CA ALA A 340 -12.89 25.62 -27.11
C ALA A 340 -13.95 24.79 -27.86
N THR A 341 -14.73 25.41 -28.76
CA THR A 341 -15.81 24.74 -29.51
C THR A 341 -15.41 24.30 -30.92
N SER A 342 -14.11 24.25 -31.22
CA SER A 342 -13.62 23.84 -32.55
C SER A 342 -13.97 22.38 -32.87
N PRO A 343 -14.44 22.05 -34.11
CA PRO A 343 -14.98 20.73 -34.47
C PRO A 343 -13.95 19.58 -34.46
N ASN A 344 -12.66 19.89 -34.29
CA ASN A 344 -11.56 18.92 -34.19
C ASN A 344 -10.85 19.01 -32.82
N PRO A 345 -11.49 18.62 -31.71
CA PRO A 345 -10.92 18.75 -30.37
C PRO A 345 -9.69 17.85 -30.14
N GLU A 346 -9.56 16.73 -30.89
CA GLU A 346 -8.50 15.74 -30.69
C GLU A 346 -7.18 16.06 -31.41
N THR A 347 -7.20 16.89 -32.46
CA THR A 347 -6.03 17.13 -33.33
C THR A 347 -5.32 18.47 -33.09
N GLY A 348 -5.38 18.99 -31.86
CA GLY A 348 -4.67 20.23 -31.49
C GLY A 348 -4.57 20.48 -29.98
N ALA A 349 -4.35 21.74 -29.60
CA ALA A 349 -4.24 22.22 -28.21
C ALA A 349 -5.41 21.82 -27.28
N MET A 350 -6.56 21.48 -27.88
CA MET A 350 -7.84 21.16 -27.24
C MET A 350 -7.93 19.75 -26.67
N GLY A 351 -7.00 18.85 -27.05
CA GLY A 351 -6.93 17.49 -26.48
C GLY A 351 -6.49 17.47 -25.01
N SER A 352 -5.87 18.55 -24.52
CA SER A 352 -5.37 18.62 -23.14
C SER A 352 -6.44 19.03 -22.14
N ALA A 353 -6.72 18.17 -21.15
CA ALA A 353 -7.56 18.48 -19.99
C ALA A 353 -7.15 19.78 -19.27
N LEU A 354 -5.85 20.06 -19.21
CA LEU A 354 -5.32 21.27 -18.56
C LEU A 354 -5.65 22.54 -19.36
N ALA A 355 -5.66 22.46 -20.69
CA ALA A 355 -6.07 23.55 -21.57
C ALA A 355 -7.56 23.84 -21.39
N ARG A 356 -8.43 22.84 -21.54
CA ARG A 356 -9.90 22.97 -21.36
C ARG A 356 -10.26 23.54 -19.98
N LYS A 357 -9.66 23.01 -18.92
CA LYS A 357 -9.77 23.55 -17.54
C LYS A 357 -9.37 25.03 -17.44
N THR A 358 -8.36 25.45 -18.18
CA THR A 358 -7.87 26.83 -18.14
C THR A 358 -8.77 27.77 -18.95
N MET A 359 -9.34 27.32 -20.07
CA MET A 359 -10.36 28.06 -20.83
C MET A 359 -11.58 28.37 -19.97
N ILE A 360 -12.11 27.35 -19.26
CA ILE A 360 -13.22 27.54 -18.30
C ILE A 360 -12.88 28.63 -17.27
N LYS A 361 -11.63 28.66 -16.77
CA LYS A 361 -11.21 29.72 -15.82
C LYS A 361 -11.20 31.10 -16.46
N VAL A 362 -10.77 31.22 -17.73
CA VAL A 362 -10.79 32.48 -18.49
C VAL A 362 -12.23 32.93 -18.69
N ILE A 363 -13.06 32.10 -19.32
CA ILE A 363 -14.48 32.36 -19.62
C ILE A 363 -15.24 32.77 -18.35
N ARG A 364 -15.10 32.01 -17.26
CA ARG A 364 -15.72 32.34 -15.97
C ARG A 364 -15.26 33.70 -15.44
N SER A 365 -13.96 34.02 -15.53
CA SER A 365 -13.46 35.28 -14.98
C SER A 365 -13.96 36.47 -15.80
N ILE A 366 -14.07 36.32 -17.12
CA ILE A 366 -14.71 37.31 -18.01
C ILE A 366 -16.18 37.49 -17.64
N THR A 367 -16.94 36.39 -17.54
CA THR A 367 -18.38 36.42 -17.23
C THR A 367 -18.67 37.11 -15.89
N VAL A 368 -17.84 36.87 -14.87
CA VAL A 368 -17.96 37.54 -13.57
C VAL A 368 -17.69 39.05 -13.65
N LEU A 369 -16.73 39.47 -14.50
CA LEU A 369 -16.45 40.89 -14.73
C LEU A 369 -17.58 41.56 -15.51
N VAL A 370 -18.14 40.88 -16.52
CA VAL A 370 -19.31 41.35 -17.27
C VAL A 370 -20.52 41.53 -16.35
N LEU A 371 -20.81 40.54 -15.50
CA LEU A 371 -21.90 40.60 -14.52
C LEU A 371 -21.76 41.71 -13.46
N ARG A 372 -20.56 42.28 -13.26
CA ARG A 372 -20.36 43.42 -12.36
C ARG A 372 -20.95 44.72 -12.94
N ASN A 373 -20.91 44.88 -14.25
CA ASN A 373 -21.19 46.13 -14.95
C ASN A 373 -22.44 46.05 -15.85
N GLN A 374 -23.37 45.11 -15.61
CA GLN A 374 -24.54 44.80 -16.47
C GLN A 374 -25.18 46.03 -17.12
N ASN A 375 -24.83 46.31 -18.39
CA ASN A 375 -25.23 47.55 -19.06
C ASN A 375 -25.93 47.33 -20.42
N ASN A 376 -25.90 46.14 -21.02
CA ASN A 376 -26.50 45.90 -22.35
C ASN A 376 -26.94 44.44 -22.63
N MET A 377 -27.57 44.21 -23.79
CA MET A 377 -28.08 42.91 -24.23
C MET A 377 -26.96 41.92 -24.65
N GLU A 378 -25.86 42.43 -25.22
CA GLU A 378 -24.70 41.61 -25.65
C GLU A 378 -24.03 40.91 -24.45
N ASP A 379 -23.98 41.59 -23.31
CA ASP A 379 -23.46 41.04 -22.05
C ASP A 379 -24.29 39.84 -21.57
N MET A 380 -25.61 39.86 -21.76
CA MET A 380 -26.51 38.77 -21.36
C MET A 380 -26.37 37.55 -22.28
N GLU A 381 -26.24 37.75 -23.58
CA GLU A 381 -25.98 36.66 -24.55
C GLU A 381 -24.67 35.92 -24.22
N LEU A 382 -23.63 36.66 -23.81
CA LEU A 382 -22.37 36.09 -23.36
C LEU A 382 -22.54 35.22 -22.09
N VAL A 383 -23.35 35.68 -21.14
CA VAL A 383 -23.64 34.95 -19.90
C VAL A 383 -24.40 33.66 -20.19
N GLU A 384 -25.44 33.69 -21.02
CA GLU A 384 -26.22 32.51 -21.41
C GLU A 384 -25.37 31.49 -22.16
N THR A 385 -24.60 31.96 -23.15
CA THR A 385 -23.64 31.12 -23.90
C THR A 385 -22.65 30.44 -22.96
N THR A 386 -22.15 31.19 -21.97
CA THR A 386 -21.25 30.64 -20.95
C THR A 386 -21.92 29.55 -20.12
N ILE A 387 -23.15 29.77 -19.65
CA ILE A 387 -23.89 28.78 -18.85
C ILE A 387 -24.07 27.48 -19.64
N GLY A 388 -24.50 27.57 -20.91
CA GLY A 388 -24.63 26.42 -21.81
C GLY A 388 -23.33 25.63 -21.95
N PHE A 389 -22.23 26.32 -22.31
CA PHE A 389 -20.90 25.71 -22.43
C PHE A 389 -20.44 25.01 -21.15
N LEU A 390 -20.73 25.60 -19.98
CA LEU A 390 -20.34 25.01 -18.70
C LEU A 390 -21.19 23.78 -18.32
N LEU A 391 -22.49 23.78 -18.65
CA LEU A 391 -23.37 22.63 -18.44
C LEU A 391 -22.91 21.44 -19.30
N GLU A 392 -22.56 21.66 -20.56
CA GLU A 392 -21.97 20.63 -21.45
C GLU A 392 -20.63 20.12 -20.90
N SER A 393 -19.82 21.00 -20.31
CA SER A 393 -18.54 20.64 -19.70
C SER A 393 -18.66 19.77 -18.43
N LEU A 394 -19.87 19.57 -17.89
CA LEU A 394 -20.09 18.69 -16.73
C LEU A 394 -19.95 17.20 -17.07
N SER A 395 -20.11 16.82 -18.35
CA SER A 395 -19.89 15.46 -18.84
C SER A 395 -18.51 15.23 -19.46
N ASP A 396 -17.57 16.18 -19.36
CA ASP A 396 -16.20 16.00 -19.85
C ASP A 396 -15.54 14.78 -19.19
N ASN A 397 -14.77 13.98 -19.93
CA ASN A 397 -14.12 12.77 -19.42
C ASN A 397 -13.15 13.04 -18.26
N ASP A 398 -12.53 14.22 -18.22
CA ASP A 398 -11.51 14.59 -17.24
C ASP A 398 -12.09 15.30 -16.01
N THR A 399 -11.92 14.70 -14.82
CA THR A 399 -12.33 15.29 -13.53
C THR A 399 -11.88 16.75 -13.33
N PRO A 400 -10.64 17.16 -13.66
CA PRO A 400 -10.22 18.55 -13.49
C PRO A 400 -11.02 19.56 -14.31
N VAL A 401 -11.63 19.15 -15.42
CA VAL A 401 -12.50 19.98 -16.27
C VAL A 401 -13.88 20.08 -15.63
N ARG A 402 -14.51 18.94 -15.30
CA ARG A 402 -15.80 18.89 -14.58
C ARG A 402 -15.80 19.72 -13.30
N PHE A 403 -14.73 19.61 -12.50
CA PHE A 403 -14.55 20.41 -11.29
C PHE A 403 -14.46 21.91 -11.56
N ALA A 404 -13.73 22.30 -12.62
CA ALA A 404 -13.62 23.71 -13.00
C ALA A 404 -14.97 24.27 -13.49
N ALA A 405 -15.72 23.49 -14.27
CA ALA A 405 -17.05 23.84 -14.75
C ALA A 405 -18.06 23.99 -13.59
N SER A 406 -18.14 22.99 -12.71
CA SER A 406 -19.00 23.00 -11.52
C SER A 406 -18.74 24.23 -10.64
N LYS A 407 -17.45 24.51 -10.38
CA LYS A 407 -17.04 25.70 -9.61
C LYS A 407 -17.35 27.00 -10.34
N ALA A 408 -17.20 27.04 -11.67
CA ALA A 408 -17.52 28.21 -12.48
C ALA A 408 -19.02 28.52 -12.43
N LEU A 409 -19.88 27.52 -12.70
CA LEU A 409 -21.34 27.65 -12.61
C LEU A 409 -21.73 28.20 -11.25
N SER A 410 -21.27 27.60 -10.15
CA SER A 410 -21.62 28.10 -8.81
C SER A 410 -21.25 29.58 -8.55
N ILE A 411 -20.14 30.06 -9.12
CA ILE A 411 -19.72 31.46 -8.97
C ILE A 411 -20.61 32.38 -9.79
N ILE A 412 -20.92 31.96 -11.01
CA ILE A 412 -21.77 32.72 -11.94
C ILE A 412 -23.18 32.78 -11.38
N THR A 413 -23.79 31.65 -11.00
CA THR A 413 -25.13 31.56 -10.41
C THR A 413 -25.30 32.45 -9.18
N LEU A 414 -24.28 32.56 -8.33
CA LEU A 414 -24.30 33.46 -7.16
C LEU A 414 -24.43 34.96 -7.54
N LYS A 415 -24.06 35.32 -8.77
CA LYS A 415 -24.06 36.69 -9.30
C LYS A 415 -25.24 36.98 -10.23
N LEU A 416 -26.05 35.98 -10.56
CA LEU A 416 -27.26 36.16 -11.37
C LEU A 416 -28.41 36.69 -10.51
N ASP A 417 -29.45 37.20 -11.17
CA ASP A 417 -30.75 37.42 -10.54
C ASP A 417 -31.40 36.08 -10.10
N SER A 418 -32.40 36.18 -9.23
CA SER A 418 -33.02 35.01 -8.59
C SER A 418 -33.66 34.04 -9.58
N ASP A 419 -34.25 34.54 -10.66
CA ASP A 419 -34.98 33.72 -11.63
C ASP A 419 -34.00 32.93 -12.50
N MET A 420 -32.98 33.61 -13.05
CA MET A 420 -31.91 32.93 -13.79
C MET A 420 -31.12 31.97 -12.91
N ALA A 421 -30.85 32.33 -11.65
CA ALA A 421 -30.18 31.43 -10.72
C ALA A 421 -30.98 30.13 -10.49
N SER A 422 -32.31 30.25 -10.34
CA SER A 422 -33.22 29.12 -10.16
C SER A 422 -33.27 28.22 -11.40
N GLN A 423 -33.25 28.78 -12.60
CA GLN A 423 -33.20 28.03 -13.86
C GLN A 423 -31.92 27.20 -14.00
N VAL A 424 -30.76 27.73 -13.57
CA VAL A 424 -29.49 26.97 -13.60
C VAL A 424 -29.57 25.77 -12.66
N VAL A 425 -30.14 25.92 -11.46
CA VAL A 425 -30.32 24.81 -10.51
C VAL A 425 -31.27 23.76 -11.09
N GLU A 426 -32.39 24.19 -11.67
CA GLU A 426 -33.36 23.31 -12.31
C GLU A 426 -32.75 22.52 -13.47
N ALA A 427 -31.95 23.16 -14.34
CA ALA A 427 -31.26 22.49 -15.43
C ALA A 427 -30.35 21.34 -14.95
N VAL A 428 -29.65 21.53 -13.82
CA VAL A 428 -28.82 20.48 -13.20
C VAL A 428 -29.68 19.35 -12.64
N LEU A 429 -30.78 19.67 -11.94
CA LEU A 429 -31.69 18.67 -11.37
C LEU A 429 -32.42 17.85 -12.44
N VAL A 430 -32.87 18.49 -13.53
CA VAL A 430 -33.47 17.81 -14.69
C VAL A 430 -32.46 16.87 -15.34
N SER A 431 -31.21 17.31 -15.50
CA SER A 431 -30.15 16.48 -16.08
C SER A 431 -29.83 15.24 -15.24
N LEU A 432 -29.94 15.32 -13.90
CA LEU A 432 -29.76 14.15 -13.02
C LEU A 432 -30.84 13.09 -13.19
N ASN A 433 -32.04 13.48 -13.61
CA ASN A 433 -33.13 12.54 -13.88
C ASN A 433 -33.08 11.93 -15.29
N ARG A 434 -32.18 12.42 -16.16
CA ARG A 434 -31.95 11.85 -17.49
C ARG A 434 -31.41 10.43 -17.36
N ASN A 435 -31.98 9.49 -18.12
CA ASN A 435 -31.61 8.07 -18.12
C ASN A 435 -31.80 7.33 -16.78
N VAL A 436 -32.57 7.88 -15.85
CA VAL A 436 -33.05 7.17 -14.65
C VAL A 436 -34.34 6.45 -15.02
N LEU A 437 -34.29 5.12 -15.09
CA LEU A 437 -35.43 4.29 -15.47
C LEU A 437 -36.34 4.05 -14.26
N HIS A 438 -37.65 4.06 -14.49
CA HIS A 438 -38.65 3.76 -13.48
C HIS A 438 -39.09 2.30 -13.65
N GLY A 439 -38.58 1.40 -12.81
CA GLY A 439 -39.08 0.02 -12.68
C GLY A 439 -39.87 -0.14 -11.39
N GLU A 440 -40.71 -1.19 -11.29
CA GLU A 440 -41.55 -1.63 -10.13
C GLU A 440 -41.24 -0.97 -8.76
N GLY A 441 -41.56 0.32 -8.59
CA GLY A 441 -41.28 1.08 -7.36
C GLY A 441 -39.82 1.43 -7.05
N LYS A 442 -38.82 1.09 -7.89
CA LYS A 442 -37.40 1.39 -7.67
C LYS A 442 -36.76 2.06 -8.90
N LYS A 443 -36.05 3.17 -8.67
CA LYS A 443 -35.28 3.89 -9.70
C LYS A 443 -34.07 3.04 -10.14
N ASP A 444 -34.11 2.49 -11.35
CA ASP A 444 -32.96 1.81 -11.97
C ASP A 444 -32.03 2.84 -12.61
N ARG A 445 -30.75 2.72 -12.27
CA ARG A 445 -29.67 3.65 -12.62
C ARG A 445 -28.61 2.98 -13.51
N SER A 446 -28.88 1.77 -13.99
CA SER A 446 -27.96 0.99 -14.82
C SER A 446 -27.55 1.70 -16.12
N ALA A 447 -28.44 2.52 -16.69
CA ALA A 447 -28.26 3.28 -17.92
C ALA A 447 -27.62 4.68 -17.73
N VAL A 448 -27.35 5.09 -16.48
CA VAL A 448 -26.77 6.40 -16.16
C VAL A 448 -25.28 6.42 -16.48
N ASP A 449 -24.79 7.56 -16.97
CA ASP A 449 -23.35 7.83 -17.08
C ASP A 449 -22.76 8.35 -15.74
N PRO A 450 -21.85 7.61 -15.08
CA PRO A 450 -21.20 8.04 -13.85
C PRO A 450 -20.35 9.31 -14.00
N VAL A 451 -19.83 9.57 -15.21
CA VAL A 451 -19.00 10.75 -15.49
C VAL A 451 -19.86 12.01 -15.43
N GLU A 452 -20.96 12.04 -16.18
CA GLU A 452 -21.94 13.12 -16.13
C GLU A 452 -22.52 13.30 -14.71
N TRP A 453 -22.96 12.21 -14.07
CA TRP A 453 -23.52 12.29 -12.71
C TRP A 453 -22.53 12.86 -11.70
N HIS A 454 -21.24 12.57 -11.84
CA HIS A 454 -20.23 13.17 -10.98
C HIS A 454 -20.15 14.69 -11.19
N GLY A 455 -20.15 15.17 -12.44
CA GLY A 455 -20.14 16.61 -12.73
C GLY A 455 -21.40 17.33 -12.22
N LEU A 456 -22.58 16.74 -12.43
CA LEU A 456 -23.85 17.28 -11.95
C LEU A 456 -23.91 17.32 -10.41
N MET A 457 -23.54 16.22 -9.74
CA MET A 457 -23.52 16.14 -8.27
C MET A 457 -22.54 17.15 -7.68
N LEU A 458 -21.35 17.26 -8.27
CA LEU A 458 -20.33 18.23 -7.84
C LEU A 458 -20.79 19.68 -8.05
N THR A 459 -21.59 19.94 -9.08
CA THR A 459 -22.21 21.26 -9.33
C THR A 459 -23.23 21.60 -8.25
N LEU A 460 -24.15 20.68 -7.90
CA LEU A 460 -25.08 20.87 -6.78
C LEU A 460 -24.33 21.18 -5.48
N SER A 461 -23.28 20.42 -5.19
CA SER A 461 -22.47 20.62 -3.99
C SER A 461 -21.77 21.98 -3.96
N HIS A 462 -21.27 22.45 -5.11
CA HIS A 462 -20.67 23.80 -5.21
C HIS A 462 -21.70 24.93 -5.12
N LEU A 463 -22.90 24.74 -5.67
CA LEU A 463 -24.02 25.67 -5.53
C LEU A 463 -24.42 25.81 -4.06
N LEU A 464 -24.58 24.69 -3.34
CA LEU A 464 -24.83 24.68 -1.90
C LEU A 464 -23.69 25.35 -1.11
N TYR A 465 -22.42 25.06 -1.46
CA TYR A 465 -21.26 25.64 -0.80
C TYR A 465 -21.21 27.17 -0.89
N ARG A 466 -21.88 27.76 -1.88
CA ARG A 466 -22.00 29.22 -2.05
C ARG A 466 -23.34 29.78 -1.60
N ARG A 467 -24.30 28.93 -1.24
CA ARG A 467 -25.70 29.32 -0.97
C ARG A 467 -26.34 30.01 -2.18
N SER A 468 -26.10 29.47 -3.38
CA SER A 468 -26.72 29.97 -4.62
C SER A 468 -28.19 29.54 -4.80
N PRO A 469 -28.62 28.33 -4.40
CA PRO A 469 -30.03 27.92 -4.52
C PRO A 469 -30.95 28.58 -3.48
N PRO A 470 -32.21 28.89 -3.83
CA PRO A 470 -33.24 29.28 -2.87
C PRO A 470 -33.65 28.10 -1.97
N ALA A 471 -34.16 28.41 -0.77
CA ALA A 471 -34.56 27.41 0.22
C ALA A 471 -35.65 26.45 -0.28
N GLU A 472 -36.52 26.92 -1.18
CA GLU A 472 -37.63 26.15 -1.76
C GLU A 472 -37.15 24.96 -2.61
N GLN A 473 -35.98 25.08 -3.25
CA GLN A 473 -35.40 24.01 -4.08
C GLN A 473 -34.58 22.99 -3.27
N LEU A 474 -34.42 23.19 -1.94
CA LEU A 474 -33.58 22.31 -1.12
C LEU A 474 -34.09 20.87 -1.03
N ALA A 475 -35.40 20.65 -1.11
CA ALA A 475 -35.98 19.31 -1.04
C ALA A 475 -35.46 18.41 -2.17
N ASP A 476 -35.48 18.91 -3.40
CA ASP A 476 -35.02 18.18 -4.58
C ASP A 476 -33.50 18.00 -4.59
N ILE A 477 -32.76 19.03 -4.14
CA ILE A 477 -31.30 18.95 -4.03
C ILE A 477 -30.90 17.89 -2.99
N VAL A 478 -31.54 17.87 -1.81
CA VAL A 478 -31.23 16.84 -0.79
C VAL A 478 -31.59 15.45 -1.29
N SER A 479 -32.72 15.29 -2.00
CA SER A 479 -33.07 14.03 -2.65
C SER A 479 -31.99 13.57 -3.62
N ALA A 480 -31.49 14.48 -4.47
CA ALA A 480 -30.38 14.21 -5.36
C ALA A 480 -29.11 13.80 -4.60
N LEU A 481 -28.74 14.49 -3.52
CA LEU A 481 -27.56 14.18 -2.71
C LEU A 481 -27.66 12.80 -2.05
N VAL A 482 -28.82 12.45 -1.47
CA VAL A 482 -29.03 11.12 -0.87
C VAL A 482 -28.95 10.03 -1.94
N MET A 483 -29.54 10.25 -3.12
CA MET A 483 -29.42 9.33 -4.26
C MET A 483 -27.97 9.20 -4.73
N GLY A 484 -27.22 10.30 -4.76
CA GLY A 484 -25.79 10.34 -5.10
C GLY A 484 -24.93 9.59 -4.08
N LEU A 485 -25.24 9.74 -2.79
CA LEU A 485 -24.56 9.04 -1.71
C LEU A 485 -24.74 7.54 -1.83
N SER A 486 -25.86 7.04 -2.36
CA SER A 486 -26.13 5.61 -2.55
C SER A 486 -25.76 5.07 -3.95
N PHE A 487 -25.16 5.90 -4.82
CA PHE A 487 -24.96 5.58 -6.24
C PHE A 487 -23.91 4.48 -6.45
N GLU A 488 -24.26 3.50 -7.28
CA GLU A 488 -23.38 2.44 -7.78
C GLU A 488 -23.79 2.10 -9.21
N ARG A 489 -22.79 1.93 -10.07
CA ARG A 489 -22.96 1.27 -11.38
C ARG A 489 -21.93 0.15 -11.50
N ARG A 490 -22.42 -1.06 -11.74
CA ARG A 490 -21.56 -2.23 -12.02
C ARG A 490 -21.15 -2.26 -13.48
N SER A 491 -19.86 -2.40 -13.73
CA SER A 491 -19.34 -2.69 -15.06
C SER A 491 -19.64 -4.14 -15.44
N LEU A 492 -19.58 -4.44 -16.74
CA LEU A 492 -19.66 -5.82 -17.26
C LEU A 492 -18.54 -6.72 -16.71
N SER A 493 -17.40 -6.13 -16.30
CA SER A 493 -16.27 -6.82 -15.68
C SER A 493 -16.44 -7.02 -14.17
N GLY A 494 -17.55 -6.58 -13.57
CA GLY A 494 -17.82 -6.70 -12.14
C GLY A 494 -17.17 -5.61 -11.27
N GLY A 495 -16.62 -4.55 -11.87
CA GLY A 495 -16.11 -3.39 -11.14
C GLY A 495 -17.24 -2.46 -10.70
N SER A 496 -17.18 -1.96 -9.47
CA SER A 496 -18.11 -0.92 -8.98
C SER A 496 -17.57 0.47 -9.36
N SER A 497 -18.41 1.27 -10.02
CA SER A 497 -18.13 2.67 -10.36
C SER A 497 -19.09 3.60 -9.63
N GLY A 498 -18.68 4.85 -9.40
CA GLY A 498 -19.48 5.84 -8.69
C GLY A 498 -18.86 6.41 -7.41
N THR A 499 -17.60 6.07 -7.09
CA THR A 499 -16.90 6.66 -5.92
C THR A 499 -16.88 8.19 -5.99
N ASN A 500 -16.57 8.77 -7.14
CA ASN A 500 -16.54 10.23 -7.30
C ASN A 500 -17.92 10.89 -7.13
N VAL A 501 -19.00 10.21 -7.52
CA VAL A 501 -20.38 10.70 -7.32
C VAL A 501 -20.71 10.75 -5.84
N ARG A 502 -20.40 9.68 -5.10
CA ARG A 502 -20.60 9.59 -3.65
C ARG A 502 -19.76 10.62 -2.90
N ASP A 503 -18.52 10.85 -3.33
CA ASP A 503 -17.63 11.86 -2.74
C ASP A 503 -18.20 13.28 -2.94
N ALA A 504 -18.67 13.58 -4.16
CA ALA A 504 -19.36 14.82 -4.44
C ALA A 504 -20.64 14.99 -3.60
N ALA A 505 -21.39 13.92 -3.37
CA ALA A 505 -22.58 13.95 -2.49
C ALA A 505 -22.20 14.23 -1.02
N CYS A 506 -21.15 13.60 -0.49
CA CYS A 506 -20.61 13.91 0.84
C CYS A 506 -20.23 15.40 0.96
N PHE A 507 -19.54 15.93 -0.06
CA PHE A 507 -19.21 17.37 -0.11
C PHE A 507 -20.47 18.25 -0.13
N GLY A 508 -21.52 17.83 -0.84
CA GLY A 508 -22.79 18.56 -0.91
C GLY A 508 -23.53 18.61 0.43
N ILE A 509 -23.60 17.47 1.13
CA ILE A 509 -24.23 17.41 2.47
C ILE A 509 -23.39 18.21 3.49
N TRP A 510 -22.06 18.13 3.43
CA TRP A 510 -21.16 18.97 4.24
C TRP A 510 -21.36 20.46 3.96
N ALA A 511 -21.54 20.84 2.69
CA ALA A 511 -21.81 22.21 2.30
C ALA A 511 -23.18 22.70 2.78
N LEU A 512 -24.22 21.87 2.68
CA LEU A 512 -25.57 22.15 3.17
C LEU A 512 -25.55 22.50 4.67
N ALA A 513 -24.92 21.66 5.49
CA ALA A 513 -24.78 21.83 6.94
C ALA A 513 -24.12 23.17 7.33
N ARG A 514 -23.25 23.72 6.49
CA ARG A 514 -22.49 24.93 6.80
C ARG A 514 -23.15 26.23 6.36
N ARG A 515 -24.04 26.14 5.37
CA ARG A 515 -24.51 27.32 4.64
C ARG A 515 -25.95 27.69 4.94
N TYR A 516 -26.74 26.75 5.44
CA TYR A 516 -28.13 26.96 5.79
C TYR A 516 -28.33 26.86 7.30
N THR A 517 -29.33 27.59 7.80
CA THR A 517 -29.68 27.59 9.23
C THR A 517 -30.51 26.37 9.60
N THR A 518 -30.54 26.02 10.89
CA THR A 518 -31.38 24.93 11.39
C THR A 518 -32.86 25.13 11.05
N ALA A 519 -33.37 26.37 11.15
CA ALA A 519 -34.77 26.68 10.84
C ALA A 519 -35.11 26.43 9.36
N GLU A 520 -34.23 26.83 8.44
CA GLU A 520 -34.41 26.58 7.00
C GLU A 520 -34.41 25.08 6.71
N LEU A 521 -33.47 24.32 7.28
CA LEU A 521 -33.35 22.88 7.03
C LEU A 521 -34.52 22.09 7.63
N VAL A 522 -34.99 22.44 8.83
CA VAL A 522 -36.16 21.80 9.44
C VAL A 522 -37.44 22.05 8.64
N ALA A 523 -37.54 23.19 7.95
CA ALA A 523 -38.69 23.52 7.11
C ALA A 523 -38.71 22.79 5.75
N VAL A 524 -37.63 22.09 5.36
CA VAL A 524 -37.56 21.38 4.08
C VAL A 524 -38.57 20.21 4.05
N PRO A 525 -39.48 20.16 3.06
CA PRO A 525 -40.42 19.05 2.92
C PRO A 525 -39.71 17.71 2.69
N THR A 526 -40.08 16.68 3.47
CA THR A 526 -39.44 15.35 3.41
C THR A 526 -40.31 14.25 2.81
N ALA A 527 -41.52 14.55 2.33
CA ALA A 527 -42.46 13.55 1.82
C ALA A 527 -41.90 12.72 0.65
N ALA A 528 -41.05 13.33 -0.21
CA ALA A 528 -40.39 12.65 -1.32
C ALA A 528 -39.14 11.82 -0.89
N LEU A 529 -38.70 11.97 0.37
CA LEU A 529 -37.51 11.33 0.95
C LEU A 529 -37.86 10.20 1.92
N THR A 530 -39.09 10.18 2.45
CA THR A 530 -39.57 9.14 3.36
C THR A 530 -39.88 7.86 2.60
N THR A 531 -38.85 7.06 2.33
CA THR A 531 -38.95 5.69 1.83
C THR A 531 -38.21 4.73 2.76
N GLY A 532 -38.72 3.51 2.93
CA GLY A 532 -38.05 2.47 3.71
C GLY A 532 -37.99 2.79 5.20
N VAL A 533 -36.78 2.87 5.76
CA VAL A 533 -36.50 3.01 7.20
C VAL A 533 -36.89 4.37 7.81
N HIS A 534 -37.02 5.42 7.00
CA HIS A 534 -37.33 6.77 7.50
C HIS A 534 -38.82 6.88 7.88
N LYS A 535 -39.10 7.10 9.17
CA LYS A 535 -40.49 7.28 9.65
C LYS A 535 -41.13 8.54 9.05
N PRO A 536 -42.44 8.52 8.74
CA PRO A 536 -43.18 9.72 8.37
C PRO A 536 -42.97 10.84 9.41
N GLY A 537 -42.64 12.04 8.96
CA GLY A 537 -42.35 13.20 9.84
C GLY A 537 -40.88 13.34 10.28
N SER A 538 -39.97 12.48 9.82
CA SER A 538 -38.53 12.67 10.05
C SER A 538 -38.03 13.97 9.38
N SER A 539 -37.20 14.72 10.11
CA SER A 539 -36.57 15.94 9.58
C SER A 539 -35.52 15.60 8.52
N VAL A 540 -35.24 16.54 7.61
CA VAL A 540 -34.20 16.35 6.58
C VAL A 540 -32.81 16.10 7.21
N LEU A 541 -32.56 16.69 8.38
CA LEU A 541 -31.33 16.52 9.16
C LEU A 541 -31.20 15.08 9.68
N GLN A 542 -32.27 14.49 10.20
CA GLN A 542 -32.25 13.10 10.65
C GLN A 542 -32.06 12.14 9.47
N ILE A 543 -32.76 12.36 8.35
CA ILE A 543 -32.65 11.52 7.15
C ILE A 543 -31.20 11.52 6.64
N THR A 544 -30.64 12.71 6.40
CA THR A 544 -29.26 12.85 5.92
C THR A 544 -28.22 12.29 6.88
N ALA A 545 -28.40 12.48 8.20
CA ALA A 545 -27.53 11.87 9.20
C ALA A 545 -27.57 10.33 9.14
N THR A 546 -28.75 9.73 9.05
CA THR A 546 -28.91 8.28 8.96
C THR A 546 -28.25 7.70 7.70
N GLU A 547 -28.41 8.37 6.54
CA GLU A 547 -27.78 7.94 5.29
C GLU A 547 -26.24 8.08 5.33
N LEU A 548 -25.73 9.14 5.95
CA LEU A 548 -24.29 9.31 6.18
C LEU A 548 -23.73 8.26 7.13
N VAL A 549 -24.46 7.87 8.18
CA VAL A 549 -24.07 6.76 9.07
C VAL A 549 -23.99 5.45 8.29
N ALA A 550 -25.00 5.13 7.47
CA ALA A 550 -24.98 3.93 6.64
C ALA A 550 -23.80 3.93 5.65
N ALA A 551 -23.52 5.07 5.00
CA ALA A 551 -22.36 5.21 4.12
C ALA A 551 -21.03 5.10 4.87
N ALA A 552 -20.90 5.71 6.05
CA ALA A 552 -19.71 5.66 6.88
C ALA A 552 -19.39 4.23 7.37
N CYS A 553 -20.41 3.43 7.68
CA CYS A 553 -20.24 2.05 8.13
C CYS A 553 -20.00 1.07 6.98
N LEU A 554 -20.69 1.22 5.84
CA LEU A 554 -20.84 0.15 4.86
C LEU A 554 -20.12 0.39 3.52
N ASP A 555 -19.76 1.64 3.20
CA ASP A 555 -19.22 1.94 1.88
C ASP A 555 -17.89 1.21 1.63
N THR A 556 -17.68 0.73 0.41
CA THR A 556 -16.48 -0.03 0.04
C THR A 556 -15.22 0.85 0.04
N ALA A 557 -15.36 2.14 -0.28
CA ALA A 557 -14.25 3.05 -0.47
C ALA A 557 -13.95 3.85 0.82
N GLY A 558 -12.71 3.76 1.31
CA GLY A 558 -12.31 4.38 2.59
C GLY A 558 -12.40 5.90 2.60
N ASN A 559 -12.18 6.57 1.47
CA ASN A 559 -12.39 8.01 1.35
C ASN A 559 -13.87 8.40 1.50
N ILE A 560 -14.80 7.56 1.03
CA ILE A 560 -16.24 7.82 1.19
C ILE A 560 -16.67 7.64 2.63
N ARG A 561 -16.15 6.61 3.32
CA ARG A 561 -16.42 6.42 4.75
C ARG A 561 -15.94 7.62 5.57
N ARG A 562 -14.71 8.06 5.33
CA ARG A 562 -14.10 9.25 5.97
C ARG A 562 -14.84 10.54 5.60
N GLY A 563 -15.21 10.72 4.33
CA GLY A 563 -16.00 11.86 3.87
C GLY A 563 -17.41 11.90 4.49
N SER A 564 -18.03 10.74 4.68
CA SER A 564 -19.35 10.62 5.32
C SER A 564 -19.27 10.97 6.80
N SER A 565 -18.25 10.47 7.52
CA SER A 565 -17.97 10.83 8.91
C SER A 565 -17.73 12.34 9.08
N ALA A 566 -16.92 12.95 8.21
CA ALA A 566 -16.66 14.39 8.25
C ALA A 566 -17.92 15.23 7.96
N ALA A 567 -18.74 14.82 6.98
CA ALA A 567 -20.01 15.47 6.69
C ALA A 567 -20.99 15.34 7.86
N LEU A 568 -21.04 14.18 8.51
CA LEU A 568 -21.88 13.90 9.67
C LEU A 568 -21.49 14.75 10.88
N GLN A 569 -20.19 14.86 11.15
CA GLN A 569 -19.66 15.71 12.22
C GLN A 569 -20.02 17.17 12.01
N GLU A 570 -19.90 17.68 10.77
CA GLU A 570 -20.30 19.05 10.46
C GLU A 570 -21.82 19.26 10.59
N LEU A 571 -22.63 18.32 10.08
CA LEU A 571 -24.10 18.37 10.17
C LEU A 571 -24.57 18.44 11.63
N ILE A 572 -24.10 17.54 12.48
CA ILE A 572 -24.51 17.47 13.89
C ILE A 572 -23.92 18.63 14.70
N GLY A 573 -22.66 19.02 14.43
CA GLY A 573 -22.00 20.10 15.16
C GLY A 573 -22.61 21.48 14.89
N ARG A 574 -23.19 21.71 13.71
CA ARG A 574 -23.85 22.97 13.33
C ARG A 574 -25.34 23.01 13.67
N HIS A 575 -25.97 21.84 13.75
CA HIS A 575 -27.40 21.70 14.03
C HIS A 575 -27.62 20.82 15.27
N PRO A 576 -27.29 21.34 16.47
CA PRO A 576 -27.43 20.59 17.71
C PRO A 576 -28.89 20.19 17.96
N ASP A 577 -29.08 19.08 18.68
CA ASP A 577 -30.38 18.57 19.15
C ASP A 577 -31.42 18.24 18.06
N CYS A 578 -31.01 18.21 16.79
CA CYS A 578 -31.87 17.88 15.65
C CYS A 578 -31.73 16.42 15.17
N VAL A 579 -30.72 15.70 15.67
CA VAL A 579 -30.37 14.33 15.29
C VAL A 579 -30.34 13.45 16.53
N THR A 580 -31.00 12.29 16.45
CA THR A 580 -31.16 11.34 17.56
C THR A 580 -29.80 10.89 18.08
N LYS A 581 -29.49 11.19 19.35
CA LYS A 581 -28.19 10.88 19.99
C LYS A 581 -26.98 11.43 19.22
N GLY A 582 -27.12 12.56 18.52
CA GLY A 582 -26.12 13.07 17.57
C GLY A 582 -24.69 13.13 18.10
N ILE A 583 -24.45 13.65 19.31
CA ILE A 583 -23.09 13.75 19.90
C ILE A 583 -22.42 12.37 19.97
N TRP A 584 -23.16 11.36 20.46
CA TRP A 584 -22.64 10.00 20.60
C TRP A 584 -22.42 9.35 19.24
N VAL A 585 -23.31 9.60 18.28
CA VAL A 585 -23.16 9.11 16.90
C VAL A 585 -21.86 9.63 16.28
N VAL A 586 -21.53 10.91 16.45
CA VAL A 586 -20.26 11.47 15.94
C VAL A 586 -19.05 10.82 16.60
N GLN A 587 -19.11 10.53 17.90
CA GLN A 587 -18.02 9.87 18.62
C GLN A 587 -17.84 8.40 18.20
N THR A 588 -18.92 7.71 17.85
CA THR A 588 -18.87 6.33 17.37
C THR A 588 -18.42 6.26 15.90
N VAL A 589 -18.97 7.12 15.04
CA VAL A 589 -18.62 7.22 13.60
C VAL A 589 -17.41 8.13 13.42
N ASP A 590 -16.35 7.84 14.18
CA ASP A 590 -15.10 8.59 14.18
C ASP A 590 -14.31 8.39 12.88
N TYR A 591 -13.61 9.45 12.43
CA TYR A 591 -12.86 9.48 11.18
C TYR A 591 -11.83 8.36 11.05
N HIS A 592 -11.15 8.00 12.15
CA HIS A 592 -10.16 6.92 12.17
C HIS A 592 -10.83 5.56 12.34
N ALA A 593 -11.90 5.48 13.14
CA ALA A 593 -12.65 4.23 13.33
C ALA A 593 -13.25 3.71 12.02
N VAL A 594 -13.76 4.60 11.16
CA VAL A 594 -14.35 4.23 9.86
C VAL A 594 -13.32 4.02 8.75
N ALA A 595 -12.03 4.29 8.99
CA ALA A 595 -10.98 4.12 7.98
C ALA A 595 -10.82 2.63 7.60
N LEU A 596 -10.82 1.74 8.60
CA LEU A 596 -10.78 0.29 8.41
C LEU A 596 -12.18 -0.24 8.09
N ARG A 597 -12.31 -1.03 7.02
CA ARG A 597 -13.63 -1.47 6.55
C ARG A 597 -14.22 -2.51 7.49
N SER A 598 -13.43 -3.46 7.97
CA SER A 598 -13.91 -4.49 8.91
C SER A 598 -14.45 -3.85 10.19
N ARG A 599 -13.67 -2.92 10.76
CA ARG A 599 -14.04 -2.14 11.95
C ARG A 599 -15.29 -1.31 11.73
N ALA A 600 -15.38 -0.59 10.60
CA ALA A 600 -16.55 0.21 10.26
C ALA A 600 -17.83 -0.65 10.16
N LEU A 601 -17.72 -1.81 9.52
CA LEU A 601 -18.83 -2.71 9.25
C LEU A 601 -19.30 -3.49 10.49
N GLN A 602 -18.39 -3.81 11.42
CA GLN A 602 -18.69 -4.64 12.58
C GLN A 602 -18.81 -3.81 13.87
N GLU A 603 -17.77 -3.08 14.25
CA GLU A 603 -17.74 -2.34 15.51
C GLU A 603 -18.56 -1.04 15.44
N VAL A 604 -18.30 -0.20 14.42
CA VAL A 604 -18.96 1.11 14.32
C VAL A 604 -20.45 0.95 14.05
N ALA A 605 -20.81 0.06 13.12
CA ALA A 605 -22.20 -0.24 12.80
C ALA A 605 -23.00 -0.76 14.00
N LEU A 606 -22.43 -1.67 14.79
CA LEU A 606 -23.05 -2.15 16.03
C LEU A 606 -23.11 -1.04 17.09
N GLY A 607 -22.04 -0.24 17.22
CA GLY A 607 -21.97 0.87 18.15
C GLY A 607 -23.08 1.90 17.94
N VAL A 608 -23.34 2.32 16.70
CA VAL A 608 -24.45 3.26 16.41
C VAL A 608 -25.83 2.62 16.57
N THR A 609 -25.95 1.32 16.31
CA THR A 609 -27.19 0.56 16.55
C THR A 609 -27.57 0.60 18.03
N LYS A 610 -26.60 0.41 18.93
CA LYS A 610 -26.78 0.49 20.40
C LYS A 610 -27.25 1.88 20.88
N LEU A 611 -26.96 2.93 20.12
CA LEU A 611 -27.41 4.29 20.45
C LEU A 611 -28.89 4.50 20.08
N SER A 612 -29.34 3.98 18.95
CA SER A 612 -30.73 4.07 18.49
C SER A 612 -31.02 3.07 17.37
N SER A 613 -32.20 2.44 17.45
CA SER A 613 -32.67 1.49 16.43
C SER A 613 -32.81 2.10 15.03
N VAL A 614 -33.01 3.42 14.91
CA VAL A 614 -33.11 4.11 13.61
C VAL A 614 -31.86 3.88 12.75
N TYR A 615 -30.67 3.89 13.37
CA TYR A 615 -29.42 3.65 12.65
C TYR A 615 -29.26 2.17 12.31
N GLY A 616 -29.60 1.27 13.23
CA GLY A 616 -29.55 -0.17 13.01
C GLY A 616 -30.44 -0.62 11.85
N GLU A 617 -31.67 -0.13 11.79
CA GLU A 617 -32.61 -0.43 10.71
C GLU A 617 -32.10 0.04 9.34
N ALA A 618 -31.52 1.24 9.29
CA ALA A 618 -30.97 1.80 8.05
C ALA A 618 -29.76 0.99 7.56
N ILE A 619 -28.93 0.56 8.51
CA ILE A 619 -27.78 -0.29 8.22
C ILE A 619 -28.24 -1.68 7.73
N LEU A 620 -29.26 -2.29 8.34
CA LEU A 620 -29.80 -3.57 7.87
C LEU A 620 -30.37 -3.48 6.46
N GLU A 621 -31.15 -2.43 6.16
CA GLU A 621 -31.66 -2.21 4.80
C GLU A 621 -30.51 -2.08 3.79
N ALA A 622 -29.49 -1.28 4.13
CA ALA A 622 -28.33 -1.05 3.27
C ALA A 622 -27.41 -2.29 3.12
N LEU A 623 -27.28 -3.13 4.15
CA LEU A 623 -26.55 -4.41 4.11
C LEU A 623 -27.19 -5.39 3.12
N LEU A 624 -28.50 -5.36 2.93
CA LEU A 624 -29.19 -6.15 1.91
C LEU A 624 -29.06 -5.57 0.49
N GLY A 625 -28.28 -4.51 0.31
CA GLY A 625 -27.97 -3.90 -0.98
C GLY A 625 -26.58 -4.25 -1.52
N TRP A 626 -26.09 -3.44 -2.46
CA TRP A 626 -24.78 -3.64 -3.10
C TRP A 626 -23.58 -3.41 -2.16
N ARG A 627 -23.78 -2.68 -1.03
CA ARG A 627 -22.76 -2.42 -0.01
C ARG A 627 -22.49 -3.61 0.92
N GLY A 628 -23.43 -4.54 1.02
CA GLY A 628 -23.34 -5.73 1.87
C GLY A 628 -23.39 -7.01 1.04
N ILE A 629 -24.56 -7.65 0.99
CA ILE A 629 -24.74 -8.96 0.35
C ILE A 629 -24.41 -8.96 -1.14
N GLY A 630 -24.55 -7.82 -1.82
CA GLY A 630 -24.24 -7.69 -3.24
C GLY A 630 -22.76 -7.38 -3.52
N ASP A 631 -21.91 -7.21 -2.51
CA ASP A 631 -20.50 -6.86 -2.74
C ASP A 631 -19.81 -7.90 -3.64
N VAL A 632 -18.87 -7.46 -4.48
CA VAL A 632 -18.15 -8.31 -5.44
C VAL A 632 -17.21 -9.28 -4.71
N GLU A 633 -16.63 -8.86 -3.59
CA GLU A 633 -15.70 -9.65 -2.78
C GLU A 633 -16.42 -10.57 -1.78
N ALA A 634 -16.08 -11.86 -1.79
CA ALA A 634 -16.65 -12.83 -0.86
C ALA A 634 -16.37 -12.48 0.62
N ALA A 635 -15.17 -12.00 0.93
CA ALA A 635 -14.80 -11.58 2.29
C ALA A 635 -15.69 -10.43 2.80
N SER A 636 -15.97 -9.44 1.95
CA SER A 636 -16.86 -8.32 2.29
C SER A 636 -18.30 -8.81 2.51
N ARG A 637 -18.79 -9.74 1.68
CA ARG A 637 -20.11 -10.37 1.89
C ARG A 637 -20.19 -11.15 3.20
N ARG A 638 -19.13 -11.86 3.60
CA ARG A 638 -19.09 -12.58 4.89
C ARG A 638 -19.16 -11.62 6.07
N ALA A 639 -18.35 -10.55 6.02
CA ALA A 639 -18.37 -9.53 7.04
C ALA A 639 -19.74 -8.84 7.12
N ALA A 640 -20.38 -8.61 5.96
CA ALA A 640 -21.72 -8.04 5.89
C ALA A 640 -22.78 -8.97 6.49
N GLY A 641 -22.70 -10.28 6.22
CA GLY A 641 -23.60 -11.26 6.85
C GLY A 641 -23.42 -11.32 8.36
N ALA A 642 -22.17 -11.32 8.86
CA ALA A 642 -21.90 -11.28 10.30
C ALA A 642 -22.43 -9.99 10.96
N SER A 643 -22.25 -8.84 10.31
CA SER A 643 -22.80 -7.55 10.74
C SER A 643 -24.34 -7.59 10.76
N TYR A 644 -24.97 -8.17 9.73
CA TYR A 644 -26.43 -8.32 9.66
C TYR A 644 -26.96 -9.14 10.84
N GLY A 645 -26.33 -10.27 11.17
CA GLY A 645 -26.71 -11.11 12.31
C GLY A 645 -26.56 -10.40 13.66
N THR A 646 -25.40 -9.77 13.90
CA THR A 646 -25.12 -9.06 15.15
C THR A 646 -26.03 -7.84 15.36
N ILE A 647 -26.29 -7.04 14.33
CA ILE A 647 -27.23 -5.92 14.40
C ILE A 647 -28.66 -6.42 14.61
N THR A 648 -29.06 -7.53 13.96
CA THR A 648 -30.37 -8.12 14.19
C THR A 648 -30.55 -8.57 15.64
N ALA A 649 -29.54 -9.23 16.22
CA ALA A 649 -29.57 -9.68 17.61
C ALA A 649 -29.63 -8.50 18.59
N GLU A 650 -28.87 -7.43 18.35
CA GLU A 650 -28.90 -6.21 19.15
C GLU A 650 -30.29 -5.55 19.13
N LEU A 651 -30.89 -5.40 17.93
CA LEU A 651 -32.24 -4.85 17.81
C LEU A 651 -33.27 -5.74 18.49
N ALA A 652 -33.16 -7.06 18.35
CA ALA A 652 -34.03 -8.02 19.01
C ALA A 652 -34.01 -7.86 20.54
N GLY A 653 -32.83 -7.64 21.14
CA GLY A 653 -32.68 -7.39 22.58
C GLY A 653 -33.36 -6.12 23.09
N THR A 654 -33.71 -5.18 22.20
CA THR A 654 -34.43 -3.95 22.55
C THR A 654 -35.95 -4.04 22.36
N GLU A 655 -36.44 -5.11 21.73
CA GLU A 655 -37.86 -5.32 21.47
C GLU A 655 -38.53 -6.18 22.55
N ALA A 656 -39.86 -6.04 22.72
CA ALA A 656 -40.62 -6.83 23.69
C ALA A 656 -40.72 -8.33 23.32
N GLU A 657 -40.61 -8.67 22.04
CA GLU A 657 -40.65 -10.04 21.52
C GLU A 657 -39.37 -10.34 20.70
N PRO A 658 -38.20 -10.55 21.34
CA PRO A 658 -36.92 -10.67 20.64
C PRO A 658 -36.87 -11.78 19.57
N VAL A 659 -37.50 -12.94 19.85
CA VAL A 659 -37.55 -14.08 18.91
C VAL A 659 -38.32 -13.72 17.64
N LYS A 660 -39.35 -12.87 17.74
CA LYS A 660 -40.15 -12.44 16.57
C LYS A 660 -39.32 -11.59 15.61
N ARG A 661 -38.43 -10.74 16.12
CA ARG A 661 -37.49 -9.98 15.30
C ARG A 661 -36.57 -10.90 14.50
N LEU A 662 -36.03 -11.94 15.14
CA LEU A 662 -35.25 -12.98 14.45
C LEU A 662 -36.08 -13.68 13.37
N THR A 663 -37.34 -14.05 13.68
CA THR A 663 -38.26 -14.67 12.71
C THR A 663 -38.52 -13.77 11.51
N GLN A 664 -38.74 -12.47 11.71
CA GLN A 664 -38.94 -11.49 10.63
C GLN A 664 -37.70 -11.36 9.75
N SER A 665 -36.50 -11.27 10.35
CA SER A 665 -35.25 -11.23 9.61
C SER A 665 -35.02 -12.49 8.78
N VAL A 666 -35.31 -13.68 9.33
CA VAL A 666 -35.24 -14.94 8.58
C VAL A 666 -36.23 -14.93 7.42
N ALA A 667 -37.49 -14.55 7.67
CA ALA A 667 -38.52 -14.50 6.63
C ALA A 667 -38.13 -13.57 5.47
N LEU A 668 -37.61 -12.38 5.76
CA LEU A 668 -37.15 -11.41 4.76
C LEU A 668 -35.97 -11.96 3.94
N ILE A 669 -35.01 -12.62 4.58
CA ILE A 669 -33.88 -13.24 3.89
C ILE A 669 -34.38 -14.34 2.93
N LEU A 670 -35.30 -15.20 3.39
CA LEU A 670 -35.84 -16.28 2.58
C LEU A 670 -36.66 -15.78 1.40
N GLU A 671 -37.46 -14.73 1.59
CA GLU A 671 -38.17 -14.05 0.50
C GLU A 671 -37.18 -13.59 -0.58
N ARG A 672 -36.08 -12.95 -0.20
CA ARG A 672 -35.05 -12.51 -1.15
C ARG A 672 -34.34 -13.67 -1.82
N ILE A 673 -33.97 -14.74 -1.09
CA ILE A 673 -33.34 -15.93 -1.67
C ILE A 673 -34.23 -16.56 -2.76
N ARG A 674 -35.54 -16.65 -2.50
CA ARG A 674 -36.53 -17.20 -3.45
C ARG A 674 -36.72 -16.30 -4.68
N GLY A 675 -36.57 -14.98 -4.53
CA GLY A 675 -36.62 -14.02 -5.63
C GLY A 675 -35.37 -13.98 -6.53
N LEU A 676 -34.25 -14.57 -6.11
CA LEU A 676 -33.00 -14.53 -6.88
C LEU A 676 -33.01 -15.47 -8.08
N GLN A 677 -32.58 -14.95 -9.23
CA GLN A 677 -32.27 -15.74 -10.41
C GLN A 677 -31.03 -16.62 -10.17
N MET A 678 -30.97 -17.77 -10.85
CA MET A 678 -29.87 -18.75 -10.70
C MET A 678 -28.47 -18.15 -10.96
N ARG A 679 -28.38 -17.10 -11.79
CA ARG A 679 -27.12 -16.41 -12.10
C ARG A 679 -26.62 -15.46 -11.00
N GLN A 680 -27.45 -15.10 -10.02
CA GLN A 680 -27.13 -14.15 -8.94
C GLN A 680 -26.49 -14.89 -7.75
N VAL A 681 -25.31 -15.45 -7.99
CA VAL A 681 -24.64 -16.34 -7.03
C VAL A 681 -24.03 -15.54 -5.87
N GLU A 682 -23.54 -14.33 -6.13
CA GLU A 682 -22.94 -13.44 -5.14
C GLU A 682 -23.95 -12.99 -4.09
N GLU A 683 -25.11 -12.46 -4.52
CA GLU A 683 -26.20 -12.08 -3.62
C GLU A 683 -26.74 -13.29 -2.84
N ARG A 684 -26.86 -14.46 -3.50
CA ARG A 684 -27.28 -15.70 -2.84
C ARG A 684 -26.30 -16.11 -1.74
N HIS A 685 -25.00 -16.07 -2.02
CA HIS A 685 -23.96 -16.30 -1.01
C HIS A 685 -24.11 -15.32 0.17
N GLY A 686 -24.26 -14.02 -0.10
CA GLY A 686 -24.42 -13.00 0.96
C GLY A 686 -25.65 -13.23 1.84
N LEU A 687 -26.79 -13.60 1.24
CA LEU A 687 -28.02 -13.92 1.97
C LEU A 687 -27.90 -15.19 2.81
N LEU A 688 -27.27 -16.26 2.28
CA LEU A 688 -27.04 -17.49 3.04
C LEU A 688 -26.14 -17.27 4.26
N VAL A 689 -25.09 -16.46 4.12
CA VAL A 689 -24.22 -16.10 5.26
C VAL A 689 -24.95 -15.19 6.25
N SER A 690 -25.81 -14.28 5.77
CA SER A 690 -26.66 -13.47 6.65
C SER A 690 -27.67 -14.33 7.43
N PHE A 691 -28.24 -15.35 6.77
CA PHE A 691 -29.13 -16.31 7.41
C PHE A 691 -28.39 -17.07 8.51
N ALA A 692 -27.21 -17.60 8.21
CA ALA A 692 -26.36 -18.27 9.19
C ALA A 692 -26.10 -17.37 10.41
N ALA A 693 -25.68 -16.12 10.20
CA ALA A 693 -25.38 -15.19 11.28
C ALA A 693 -26.60 -14.81 12.15
N VAL A 694 -27.82 -14.76 11.58
CA VAL A 694 -29.05 -14.55 12.36
C VAL A 694 -29.33 -15.75 13.28
N LEU A 695 -29.06 -16.98 12.82
CA LEU A 695 -29.23 -18.18 13.65
C LEU A 695 -28.22 -18.24 14.81
N ASP A 696 -26.99 -17.79 14.58
CA ASP A 696 -25.96 -17.69 15.63
C ASP A 696 -26.34 -16.72 16.75
N GLY A 697 -27.20 -15.73 16.46
CA GLY A 697 -27.69 -14.77 17.45
C GLY A 697 -28.78 -15.33 18.38
N LEU A 698 -29.41 -16.46 18.05
CA LEU A 698 -30.54 -17.01 18.82
C LEU A 698 -30.17 -17.30 20.29
N PRO A 699 -29.05 -17.98 20.61
CA PRO A 699 -28.70 -18.24 22.01
C PRO A 699 -28.56 -16.98 22.86
N GLY A 700 -27.89 -15.94 22.34
CA GLY A 700 -27.72 -14.66 23.05
C GLY A 700 -29.03 -13.92 23.28
N VAL A 701 -30.00 -14.07 22.37
CA VAL A 701 -31.35 -13.51 22.53
C VAL A 701 -32.17 -14.26 23.60
N LEU A 702 -31.81 -15.51 23.90
CA LEU A 702 -32.46 -16.34 24.93
C LEU A 702 -31.72 -16.29 26.29
N GLU A 703 -30.56 -15.65 26.40
CA GLU A 703 -29.74 -15.63 27.63
C GLU A 703 -30.51 -15.03 28.82
N GLY A 704 -30.53 -15.77 29.94
CA GLY A 704 -31.21 -15.39 31.19
C GLY A 704 -32.58 -16.04 31.42
N GLN A 705 -33.14 -16.73 30.41
CA GLN A 705 -34.34 -17.56 30.53
C GLN A 705 -33.99 -19.00 30.08
N GLN A 706 -34.45 -20.03 30.81
CA GLN A 706 -34.43 -21.38 30.26
C GLN A 706 -35.20 -21.36 28.94
N ALA A 707 -34.68 -22.01 27.89
CA ALA A 707 -35.35 -22.04 26.60
C ALA A 707 -36.76 -22.63 26.78
N ASP A 708 -37.77 -21.76 26.76
CA ASP A 708 -39.17 -22.17 26.86
C ASP A 708 -39.59 -22.78 25.53
N TYR A 709 -39.39 -24.09 25.39
CA TYR A 709 -39.78 -24.87 24.23
C TYR A 709 -41.31 -24.93 24.04
N SER A 710 -42.11 -24.40 24.97
CA SER A 710 -43.56 -24.22 24.79
C SER A 710 -43.94 -22.93 24.07
N ASN A 711 -43.00 -21.97 23.93
CA ASN A 711 -43.24 -20.70 23.24
C ASN A 711 -43.53 -20.88 21.74
N ASP A 712 -44.73 -20.47 21.30
CA ASP A 712 -45.20 -20.61 19.92
C ASP A 712 -44.31 -19.89 18.88
N ILE A 713 -43.73 -18.73 19.24
CA ILE A 713 -42.87 -17.95 18.34
C ILE A 713 -41.53 -18.68 18.14
N LEU A 714 -40.98 -19.27 19.21
CA LEU A 714 -39.76 -20.09 19.10
C LEU A 714 -40.02 -21.34 18.26
N ARG A 715 -41.16 -22.01 18.45
CA ARG A 715 -41.59 -23.14 17.62
C ARG A 715 -41.71 -22.75 16.14
N GLN A 716 -42.28 -21.57 15.86
CA GLN A 716 -42.40 -21.04 14.51
C GLN A 716 -41.03 -20.77 13.88
N LEU A 717 -40.11 -20.13 14.61
CA LEU A 717 -38.74 -19.88 14.14
C LEU A 717 -38.02 -21.19 13.81
N VAL A 718 -38.03 -22.15 14.74
CA VAL A 718 -37.35 -23.45 14.57
C VAL A 718 -37.89 -24.19 13.35
N LYS A 719 -39.22 -24.25 13.19
CA LYS A 719 -39.85 -24.88 12.02
C LYS A 719 -39.48 -24.18 10.71
N LEU A 720 -39.60 -22.84 10.66
CA LEU A 720 -39.25 -22.04 9.49
C LEU A 720 -37.79 -22.24 9.08
N SER A 721 -36.87 -22.25 10.06
CA SER A 721 -35.44 -22.40 9.82
C SER A 721 -35.06 -23.81 9.35
N ILE A 722 -35.67 -24.86 9.91
CA ILE A 722 -35.43 -26.25 9.46
C ILE A 722 -35.98 -26.48 8.06
N ASP A 723 -37.21 -26.04 7.78
CA ASP A 723 -37.82 -26.20 6.46
C ASP A 723 -36.96 -25.49 5.39
N ALA A 724 -36.48 -24.28 5.69
CA ALA A 724 -35.57 -23.54 4.83
C ALA A 724 -34.21 -24.23 4.64
N LEU A 725 -33.60 -24.74 5.72
CA LEU A 725 -32.33 -25.47 5.64
C LEU A 725 -32.44 -26.71 4.74
N LEU A 726 -33.53 -27.48 4.89
CA LEU A 726 -33.79 -28.65 4.06
C LEU A 726 -34.03 -28.27 2.59
N GLU A 727 -34.79 -27.20 2.33
CA GLU A 727 -35.02 -26.64 0.98
C GLU A 727 -33.68 -26.26 0.32
N ILE A 728 -32.80 -25.57 1.05
CA ILE A 728 -31.48 -25.13 0.56
C ILE A 728 -30.54 -26.32 0.30
N LEU A 729 -30.53 -27.33 1.18
CA LEU A 729 -29.69 -28.52 0.99
C LEU A 729 -30.15 -29.38 -0.19
N GLU A 730 -31.46 -29.49 -0.40
CA GLU A 730 -32.03 -30.17 -1.57
C GLU A 730 -31.72 -29.40 -2.87
N ASP A 731 -31.81 -28.07 -2.84
CA ASP A 731 -31.41 -27.20 -3.95
C ASP A 731 -29.93 -27.37 -4.32
N CYS A 732 -29.04 -27.41 -3.31
CA CYS A 732 -27.61 -27.66 -3.53
C CYS A 732 -27.32 -29.04 -4.15
N LYS A 733 -28.12 -30.05 -3.78
CA LYS A 733 -27.99 -31.41 -4.30
C LYS A 733 -28.48 -31.52 -5.75
N THR A 734 -29.52 -30.77 -6.10
CA THR A 734 -30.23 -30.91 -7.39
C THR A 734 -29.78 -29.90 -8.44
N ARG A 735 -29.20 -28.76 -8.06
CA ARG A 735 -28.83 -27.67 -8.97
C ARG A 735 -27.32 -27.44 -9.02
N THR A 736 -26.84 -27.04 -10.20
CA THR A 736 -25.43 -26.73 -10.45
C THR A 736 -25.23 -25.23 -10.69
N TYR A 737 -24.59 -24.54 -9.76
CA TYR A 737 -24.33 -23.10 -9.86
C TYR A 737 -23.05 -22.77 -10.65
N ARG A 738 -22.94 -21.53 -11.17
CA ARG A 738 -21.74 -21.04 -11.87
C ARG A 738 -20.49 -20.98 -10.99
N LYS A 739 -20.67 -20.60 -9.72
CA LYS A 739 -19.61 -20.55 -8.68
C LYS A 739 -19.99 -21.49 -7.53
N PRO A 740 -19.92 -22.81 -7.75
CA PRO A 740 -20.42 -23.80 -6.80
C PRO A 740 -19.68 -23.76 -5.45
N GLU A 741 -18.42 -23.35 -5.43
CA GLU A 741 -17.62 -23.15 -4.21
C GLU A 741 -18.22 -22.11 -3.26
N LEU A 742 -18.78 -21.01 -3.79
CA LEU A 742 -19.42 -19.99 -2.95
C LEU A 742 -20.70 -20.50 -2.30
N ILE A 743 -21.50 -21.26 -3.04
CA ILE A 743 -22.73 -21.85 -2.49
C ILE A 743 -22.38 -22.92 -1.47
N ALA A 744 -21.40 -23.78 -1.77
CA ALA A 744 -20.92 -24.78 -0.83
C ALA A 744 -20.38 -24.14 0.47
N GLU A 745 -19.63 -23.04 0.38
CA GLU A 745 -19.10 -22.32 1.55
C GLU A 745 -20.24 -21.73 2.38
N ALA A 746 -21.15 -20.99 1.75
CA ALA A 746 -22.24 -20.32 2.44
C ALA A 746 -23.22 -21.31 3.07
N THR A 747 -23.53 -22.41 2.38
CA THR A 747 -24.38 -23.48 2.93
C THR A 747 -23.66 -24.26 4.03
N SER A 748 -22.35 -24.49 3.93
CA SER A 748 -21.58 -25.09 5.03
C SER A 748 -21.59 -24.21 6.29
N ARG A 749 -21.47 -22.88 6.13
CA ARG A 749 -21.67 -21.93 7.23
C ARG A 749 -23.08 -22.00 7.81
N LEU A 750 -24.11 -22.10 6.96
CA LEU A 750 -25.49 -22.25 7.42
C LEU A 750 -25.70 -23.56 8.19
N ILE A 751 -25.09 -24.67 7.77
CA ILE A 751 -25.12 -25.93 8.53
C ILE A 751 -24.55 -25.70 9.94
N ILE A 752 -23.38 -25.07 10.03
CA ILE A 752 -22.73 -24.77 11.32
C ILE A 752 -23.65 -23.94 12.20
N SER A 753 -24.11 -22.79 11.70
CA SER A 753 -24.94 -21.86 12.47
C SER A 753 -26.36 -22.36 12.73
N SER A 754 -26.79 -23.45 12.08
CA SER A 754 -28.06 -24.12 12.40
C SER A 754 -28.01 -24.94 13.70
N ALA A 755 -26.83 -25.16 14.29
CA ALA A 755 -26.68 -25.96 15.50
C ALA A 755 -27.65 -25.60 16.66
N PRO A 756 -27.88 -24.33 17.04
CA PRO A 756 -28.87 -24.00 18.07
C PRO A 756 -30.31 -24.35 17.65
N ILE A 757 -30.65 -24.22 16.37
CA ILE A 757 -31.96 -24.63 15.83
C ILE A 757 -32.11 -26.16 15.88
N LEU A 758 -31.06 -26.90 15.49
CA LEU A 758 -31.06 -28.37 15.51
C LEU A 758 -31.15 -28.90 16.95
N GLN A 759 -30.47 -28.27 17.91
CA GLN A 759 -30.63 -28.56 19.35
C GLN A 759 -32.07 -28.36 19.80
N ALA A 760 -32.66 -27.18 19.58
CA ALA A 760 -34.05 -26.89 19.96
C ALA A 760 -35.05 -27.86 19.30
N ALA A 761 -34.81 -28.23 18.05
CA ALA A 761 -35.67 -29.14 17.31
C ALA A 761 -35.70 -30.57 17.85
N THR A 762 -34.61 -31.06 18.48
CA THR A 762 -34.64 -32.37 19.15
C THR A 762 -35.69 -32.42 20.27
N SER A 763 -35.99 -31.27 20.88
CA SER A 763 -36.91 -31.16 22.01
C SER A 763 -38.32 -30.75 21.56
N ILE A 764 -38.43 -29.82 20.62
CA ILE A 764 -39.72 -29.31 20.12
C ILE A 764 -40.46 -30.35 19.25
N LEU A 765 -39.73 -31.16 18.48
CA LEU A 765 -40.30 -32.09 17.50
C LEU A 765 -40.37 -33.54 17.99
N SER A 766 -39.93 -33.84 19.22
CA SER A 766 -39.97 -35.17 19.81
C SER A 766 -40.92 -35.16 21.01
N ASP A 767 -41.96 -36.00 21.00
CA ASP A 767 -42.95 -36.12 22.09
C ASP A 767 -42.41 -36.89 23.33
N GLY A 768 -41.11 -36.80 23.65
CA GLY A 768 -40.40 -37.60 24.67
C GLY A 768 -39.88 -36.80 25.89
N PRO A 769 -39.42 -37.48 26.97
CA PRO A 769 -39.17 -36.86 28.28
C PRO A 769 -37.94 -35.93 28.35
N ASP A 770 -37.97 -35.04 29.36
CA ASP A 770 -37.15 -33.87 29.71
C ASP A 770 -35.61 -34.04 29.83
N ASN A 771 -34.94 -34.68 28.86
CA ASN A 771 -33.46 -34.67 28.76
C ASN A 771 -32.96 -33.63 27.72
N SER A 772 -33.75 -32.61 27.42
CA SER A 772 -33.37 -31.54 26.48
C SER A 772 -32.23 -30.69 27.04
N PRO A 773 -31.26 -30.27 26.20
CA PRO A 773 -30.26 -29.31 26.64
C PRO A 773 -30.95 -28.03 27.13
N SER A 774 -30.64 -27.61 28.36
CA SER A 774 -31.23 -26.42 29.00
C SER A 774 -30.71 -25.11 28.41
N THR A 775 -29.55 -25.17 27.75
CA THR A 775 -28.88 -24.03 27.11
C THR A 775 -28.51 -24.40 25.68
N LEU A 776 -28.87 -23.55 24.71
CA LEU A 776 -28.51 -23.74 23.31
C LEU A 776 -27.09 -23.23 23.07
N ILE A 777 -26.24 -24.05 22.45
CA ILE A 777 -24.86 -23.67 22.13
C ILE A 777 -24.78 -23.18 20.67
N PRO A 778 -24.20 -21.99 20.40
CA PRO A 778 -23.96 -21.53 19.03
C PRO A 778 -23.04 -22.47 18.23
N GLY A 779 -23.24 -22.56 16.91
CA GLY A 779 -22.41 -23.38 16.02
C GLY A 779 -20.91 -23.05 16.06
N PRO A 780 -20.51 -21.76 15.97
CA PRO A 780 -19.11 -21.36 16.09
C PRO A 780 -18.46 -21.78 17.42
N SER A 781 -19.21 -21.74 18.52
CA SER A 781 -18.72 -22.19 19.83
C SER A 781 -18.48 -23.69 19.85
N LEU A 782 -19.38 -24.50 19.28
CA LEU A 782 -19.22 -25.97 19.18
C LEU A 782 -17.94 -26.41 18.47
N ILE A 783 -17.42 -25.60 17.56
CA ILE A 783 -16.18 -25.88 16.84
C ILE A 783 -14.95 -25.65 17.72
N THR A 784 -15.06 -24.74 18.69
CA THR A 784 -13.98 -24.38 19.63
C THR A 784 -14.08 -25.07 21.00
N GLU A 785 -15.25 -25.65 21.33
CA GLU A 785 -15.43 -26.43 22.56
C GLU A 785 -14.46 -27.62 22.60
N ASN A 786 -14.09 -28.03 23.81
CA ASN A 786 -13.22 -29.19 24.00
C ASN A 786 -13.97 -30.49 23.69
N ALA A 787 -13.20 -31.56 23.45
CA ALA A 787 -13.77 -32.88 23.15
C ALA A 787 -14.77 -33.40 24.22
N GLY A 788 -14.58 -33.00 25.49
CA GLY A 788 -15.47 -33.41 26.59
C GLY A 788 -16.86 -32.80 26.50
N GLU A 789 -16.95 -31.49 26.21
CA GLU A 789 -18.22 -30.77 26.05
C GLU A 789 -19.02 -31.26 24.85
N ILE A 790 -18.35 -31.50 23.71
CA ILE A 790 -19.02 -32.05 22.52
C ILE A 790 -19.57 -33.45 22.84
N THR A 791 -18.80 -34.28 23.55
CA THR A 791 -19.26 -35.61 23.99
C THR A 791 -20.47 -35.51 24.91
N GLN A 792 -20.46 -34.60 25.89
CA GLN A 792 -21.61 -34.38 26.78
C GLN A 792 -22.86 -33.93 26.01
N LEU A 793 -22.71 -33.02 25.05
CA LEU A 793 -23.81 -32.60 24.18
C LEU A 793 -24.36 -33.78 23.39
N VAL A 794 -23.50 -34.55 22.72
CA VAL A 794 -23.93 -35.72 21.93
C VAL A 794 -24.71 -36.72 22.77
N LEU A 795 -24.29 -36.95 24.02
CA LEU A 795 -24.98 -37.83 24.97
C LEU A 795 -26.31 -37.24 25.48
N ALA A 796 -26.41 -35.92 25.59
CA ALA A 796 -27.63 -35.23 26.02
C ALA A 796 -28.69 -35.16 24.90
N LEU A 797 -28.29 -35.18 23.63
CA LEU A 797 -29.24 -35.12 22.52
C LEU A 797 -30.08 -36.41 22.43
N GLY A 798 -31.39 -36.30 22.66
CA GLY A 798 -32.36 -37.39 22.55
C GLY A 798 -32.56 -37.96 21.13
N PRO A 799 -33.61 -38.79 20.93
CA PRO A 799 -33.89 -39.44 19.65
C PRO A 799 -34.10 -38.42 18.52
N LYS A 800 -33.56 -38.70 17.33
CA LYS A 800 -33.60 -37.77 16.20
C LYS A 800 -34.96 -37.82 15.48
N PRO A 801 -35.72 -36.71 15.44
CA PRO A 801 -36.98 -36.64 14.70
C PRO A 801 -36.74 -36.72 13.18
N ALA A 802 -37.79 -37.03 12.41
CA ALA A 802 -37.68 -37.24 10.96
C ALA A 802 -37.00 -36.08 10.18
N PRO A 803 -37.25 -34.79 10.48
CA PRO A 803 -36.55 -33.69 9.80
C PRO A 803 -35.04 -33.68 10.05
N LEU A 804 -34.57 -34.08 11.24
CA LEU A 804 -33.15 -34.16 11.57
C LEU A 804 -32.47 -35.31 10.82
N LYS A 805 -33.12 -36.47 10.72
CA LYS A 805 -32.63 -37.58 9.89
C LYS A 805 -32.50 -37.18 8.43
N ARG A 806 -33.48 -36.43 7.90
CA ARG A 806 -33.42 -35.88 6.55
C ARG A 806 -32.29 -34.87 6.38
N PHE A 807 -32.08 -34.00 7.37
CA PHE A 807 -30.95 -33.07 7.38
C PHE A 807 -29.61 -33.80 7.28
N VAL A 808 -29.38 -34.82 8.12
CA VAL A 808 -28.13 -35.59 8.11
C VAL A 808 -27.91 -36.25 6.75
N ALA A 809 -28.94 -36.89 6.17
CA ALA A 809 -28.84 -37.52 4.85
C ALA A 809 -28.50 -36.52 3.73
N LEU A 810 -29.13 -35.34 3.72
CA LEU A 810 -28.86 -34.30 2.73
C LEU A 810 -27.48 -33.63 2.93
N ALA A 811 -27.10 -33.37 4.18
CA ALA A 811 -25.80 -32.82 4.52
C ALA A 811 -24.67 -33.79 4.11
N ARG A 812 -24.79 -35.08 4.43
CA ARG A 812 -23.84 -36.14 4.04
C ARG A 812 -23.65 -36.17 2.52
N SER A 813 -24.75 -36.19 1.77
CA SER A 813 -24.74 -36.23 0.30
C SER A 813 -24.04 -35.01 -0.33
N ASN A 814 -24.23 -33.81 0.24
CA ASN A 814 -23.59 -32.60 -0.26
C ASN A 814 -22.10 -32.54 0.14
N LEU A 815 -21.79 -32.85 1.40
CA LEU A 815 -20.44 -32.82 1.95
C LEU A 815 -19.50 -33.82 1.27
N GLN A 816 -20.01 -34.96 0.81
CA GLN A 816 -19.22 -35.93 0.02
C GLN A 816 -18.56 -35.26 -1.20
N ASN A 817 -19.24 -34.28 -1.82
CA ASN A 817 -18.67 -33.50 -2.91
C ASN A 817 -17.83 -32.32 -2.39
N TRP A 818 -18.31 -31.59 -1.38
CA TRP A 818 -17.66 -30.36 -0.91
C TRP A 818 -16.30 -30.62 -0.24
N LEU A 819 -16.12 -31.76 0.45
CA LEU A 819 -14.84 -32.13 1.09
C LEU A 819 -13.75 -32.52 0.08
N THR A 820 -14.09 -32.76 -1.19
CA THR A 820 -13.11 -33.02 -2.27
C THR A 820 -12.48 -31.73 -2.81
N ARG A 821 -13.10 -30.59 -2.52
CA ARG A 821 -12.70 -29.29 -3.05
C ARG A 821 -11.47 -28.74 -2.36
N GLN A 822 -10.73 -27.87 -3.06
CA GLN A 822 -9.38 -27.43 -2.69
C GLN A 822 -9.33 -25.95 -2.25
N GLU A 823 -10.44 -25.24 -2.35
CA GLU A 823 -10.57 -23.84 -1.94
C GLU A 823 -10.41 -23.72 -0.41
N PRO A 824 -9.42 -22.98 0.12
CA PRO A 824 -9.10 -22.96 1.57
C PRO A 824 -10.25 -22.56 2.49
N GLU A 825 -11.05 -21.57 2.10
CA GLU A 825 -12.21 -21.11 2.85
C GLU A 825 -13.32 -22.17 2.90
N LEU A 826 -13.48 -22.93 1.82
CA LEU A 826 -14.43 -24.04 1.77
C LEU A 826 -13.93 -25.24 2.58
N ILE A 827 -12.64 -25.59 2.49
CA ILE A 827 -12.06 -26.69 3.28
C ILE A 827 -12.39 -26.53 4.76
N THR A 828 -12.18 -25.32 5.30
CA THR A 828 -12.40 -25.04 6.71
C THR A 828 -13.88 -25.09 7.09
N THR A 829 -14.76 -24.47 6.27
CA THR A 829 -16.19 -24.43 6.58
C THR A 829 -16.89 -25.77 6.35
N ALA A 830 -16.52 -26.52 5.31
CA ALA A 830 -17.06 -27.84 5.03
C ALA A 830 -16.64 -28.87 6.09
N SER A 831 -15.40 -28.84 6.58
CA SER A 831 -14.97 -29.75 7.66
C SER A 831 -15.68 -29.48 8.99
N GLN A 832 -15.92 -28.20 9.29
CA GLN A 832 -16.70 -27.77 10.45
C GLN A 832 -18.18 -28.18 10.32
N ALA A 833 -18.79 -28.00 9.14
CA ALA A 833 -20.14 -28.46 8.86
C ALA A 833 -20.27 -29.99 8.96
N ALA A 834 -19.24 -30.73 8.55
CA ALA A 834 -19.13 -32.17 8.72
C ALA A 834 -19.14 -32.58 10.20
N LEU A 835 -18.42 -31.88 11.09
CA LEU A 835 -18.49 -32.15 12.54
C LEU A 835 -19.91 -31.91 13.09
N VAL A 836 -20.54 -30.78 12.72
CA VAL A 836 -21.91 -30.48 13.15
C VAL A 836 -22.89 -31.55 12.67
N MET A 837 -22.79 -32.00 11.43
CA MET A 837 -23.58 -33.13 10.93
C MET A 837 -23.38 -34.38 11.80
N LEU A 838 -22.13 -34.76 12.13
CA LEU A 838 -21.84 -35.94 12.95
C LEU A 838 -22.39 -35.86 14.38
N ILE A 839 -22.46 -34.65 14.97
CA ILE A 839 -23.09 -34.43 16.29
C ILE A 839 -24.57 -34.83 16.26
N PHE A 840 -25.27 -34.54 15.15
CA PHE A 840 -26.70 -34.85 14.98
C PHE A 840 -27.00 -36.19 14.30
N SER A 841 -25.99 -36.90 13.78
CA SER A 841 -26.10 -38.27 13.27
C SER A 841 -26.37 -39.29 14.38
N ASP A 842 -27.01 -40.40 14.02
CA ASP A 842 -27.12 -41.59 14.88
C ASP A 842 -25.75 -42.27 15.05
N THR A 843 -25.53 -42.99 16.17
CA THR A 843 -24.22 -43.58 16.51
C THR A 843 -23.66 -44.49 15.41
N ALA A 844 -24.49 -45.35 14.82
CA ALA A 844 -24.08 -46.26 13.74
C ALA A 844 -23.69 -45.52 12.45
N GLU A 845 -24.43 -44.46 12.10
CA GLU A 845 -24.14 -43.65 10.91
C GLU A 845 -22.86 -42.83 11.10
N ARG A 846 -22.62 -42.31 12.31
CA ARG A 846 -21.38 -41.62 12.67
C ARG A 846 -20.15 -42.53 12.50
N GLU A 847 -20.23 -43.76 13.00
CA GLU A 847 -19.16 -44.75 12.87
C GLU A 847 -18.87 -45.10 11.40
N GLU A 848 -19.92 -45.29 10.60
CA GLU A 848 -19.83 -45.55 9.16
C GLU A 848 -19.09 -44.42 8.42
N ILE A 849 -19.48 -43.16 8.67
CA ILE A 849 -18.89 -41.98 8.00
C ILE A 849 -17.42 -41.81 8.37
N ILE A 850 -17.05 -41.98 9.64
CA ILE A 850 -15.65 -41.84 10.09
C ILE A 850 -14.77 -42.92 9.45
N ARG A 851 -15.25 -44.17 9.37
CA ARG A 851 -14.51 -45.24 8.67
C ARG A 851 -14.38 -44.96 7.17
N GLU A 852 -15.42 -44.44 6.52
CA GLU A 852 -15.39 -44.03 5.12
C GLU A 852 -14.30 -42.96 4.89
N TRP A 853 -14.29 -41.88 5.69
CA TRP A 853 -13.28 -40.83 5.60
C TRP A 853 -11.87 -41.32 5.92
N ALA A 854 -11.70 -42.19 6.92
CA ALA A 854 -10.40 -42.79 7.24
C ALA A 854 -9.86 -43.61 6.05
N SER A 855 -10.72 -44.35 5.37
CA SER A 855 -10.36 -45.11 4.16
C SER A 855 -9.94 -44.20 3.00
N ILE A 856 -10.69 -43.12 2.77
CA ILE A 856 -10.38 -42.11 1.74
C ILE A 856 -9.04 -41.43 2.02
N VAL A 857 -8.80 -41.04 3.28
CA VAL A 857 -7.55 -40.37 3.70
C VAL A 857 -6.35 -41.31 3.56
N ARG A 858 -6.48 -42.56 4.01
CA ARG A 858 -5.41 -43.57 4.00
C ARG A 858 -4.91 -43.90 2.59
N THR A 859 -5.79 -43.90 1.59
CA THR A 859 -5.46 -44.41 0.25
C THR A 859 -4.80 -43.37 -0.64
N ARG A 860 -3.57 -43.63 -1.10
CA ARG A 860 -2.89 -42.78 -2.10
C ARG A 860 -3.63 -42.85 -3.45
N PRO A 861 -4.01 -41.70 -4.04
CA PRO A 861 -4.64 -41.66 -5.34
C PRO A 861 -3.65 -42.08 -6.42
N THR A 862 -4.09 -43.01 -7.28
CA THR A 862 -3.28 -43.61 -8.35
C THR A 862 -3.23 -42.77 -9.63
N SER A 863 -4.01 -41.69 -9.71
CA SER A 863 -4.08 -40.79 -10.87
C SER A 863 -4.35 -39.35 -10.45
N ALA A 864 -4.02 -38.37 -11.30
CA ALA A 864 -4.33 -36.96 -11.05
C ALA A 864 -5.83 -36.70 -10.87
N ARG A 865 -6.69 -37.47 -11.55
CA ARG A 865 -8.14 -37.41 -11.40
C ARG A 865 -8.61 -37.95 -10.04
N ALA A 866 -7.97 -39.00 -9.53
CA ALA A 866 -8.19 -39.51 -8.18
C ALA A 866 -7.56 -38.61 -7.10
N ALA A 867 -6.50 -37.86 -7.43
CA ALA A 867 -5.92 -36.87 -6.52
C ALA A 867 -6.87 -35.68 -6.31
N ALA A 868 -7.64 -35.32 -7.34
CA ALA A 868 -8.71 -34.33 -7.23
C ALA A 868 -9.91 -34.79 -6.38
N THR A 869 -10.03 -36.09 -6.07
CA THR A 869 -11.13 -36.62 -5.23
C THR A 869 -10.78 -36.73 -3.74
N VAL A 870 -9.49 -36.63 -3.36
CA VAL A 870 -9.07 -36.55 -1.95
C VAL A 870 -8.70 -35.10 -1.64
N GLY A 871 -9.71 -34.32 -1.24
CA GLY A 871 -9.55 -32.91 -0.91
C GLY A 871 -8.95 -32.67 0.47
N GLY A 872 -8.33 -31.50 0.69
CA GLY A 872 -7.92 -31.05 2.02
C GLY A 872 -9.06 -31.07 3.06
N GLY A 873 -10.32 -30.99 2.60
CA GLY A 873 -11.52 -31.13 3.42
C GLY A 873 -11.63 -32.48 4.13
N HIS A 874 -11.27 -33.59 3.50
CA HIS A 874 -11.35 -34.92 4.12
C HIS A 874 -10.36 -35.08 5.28
N PHE A 875 -9.13 -34.58 5.12
CA PHE A 875 -8.14 -34.56 6.20
C PHE A 875 -8.64 -33.74 7.39
N ALA A 876 -9.20 -32.56 7.12
CA ALA A 876 -9.70 -31.67 8.16
C ALA A 876 -10.93 -32.27 8.87
N ALA A 877 -11.89 -32.83 8.13
CA ALA A 877 -13.10 -33.44 8.68
C ALA A 877 -12.77 -34.66 9.56
N LEU A 878 -11.86 -35.53 9.09
CA LEU A 878 -11.40 -36.69 9.86
C LEU A 878 -10.67 -36.25 11.13
N ALA A 879 -9.78 -35.26 11.05
CA ALA A 879 -9.05 -34.74 12.21
C ALA A 879 -9.99 -34.09 13.25
N MET A 880 -11.05 -33.41 12.82
CA MET A 880 -12.06 -32.81 13.70
C MET A 880 -12.97 -33.86 14.36
N SER A 881 -13.28 -34.97 13.68
CA SER A 881 -14.09 -36.06 14.25
C SER A 881 -13.42 -36.79 15.43
N TYR A 882 -12.13 -36.52 15.69
CA TYR A 882 -11.44 -37.07 16.86
C TYR A 882 -12.12 -36.69 18.18
N SER A 883 -12.71 -35.49 18.27
CA SER A 883 -13.43 -34.99 19.45
C SER A 883 -14.58 -35.90 19.88
N ILE A 884 -15.31 -36.47 18.92
CA ILE A 884 -16.48 -37.33 19.16
C ILE A 884 -16.14 -38.82 19.15
N LEU A 885 -14.88 -39.21 18.96
CA LEU A 885 -14.47 -40.61 18.89
C LEU A 885 -14.79 -41.36 20.21
N SER A 886 -14.71 -40.65 21.34
CA SER A 886 -15.05 -41.18 22.67
C SER A 886 -16.54 -41.53 22.84
N THR A 887 -17.42 -41.02 21.97
CA THR A 887 -18.86 -41.35 21.96
C THR A 887 -19.17 -42.68 21.28
N LEU A 888 -18.19 -43.28 20.60
CA LEU A 888 -18.34 -44.53 19.86
C LEU A 888 -17.81 -45.71 20.68
N ASP A 889 -18.51 -46.84 20.67
CA ASP A 889 -18.06 -48.09 21.28
C ASP A 889 -17.14 -48.85 20.30
N LEU A 890 -15.94 -48.29 20.08
CA LEU A 890 -14.97 -48.83 19.12
C LEU A 890 -14.16 -49.99 19.72
N ALA A 891 -13.92 -51.02 18.90
CA ALA A 891 -12.98 -52.07 19.20
C ALA A 891 -11.57 -51.50 19.50
N GLN A 892 -10.77 -52.21 20.31
CA GLN A 892 -9.45 -51.74 20.74
C GLN A 892 -8.50 -51.45 19.57
N GLU A 893 -8.64 -52.17 18.45
CA GLU A 893 -7.88 -51.99 17.21
C GLU A 893 -8.25 -50.70 16.44
N ASP A 894 -9.47 -50.18 16.63
CA ASP A 894 -9.98 -49.00 15.93
C ASP A 894 -9.67 -47.67 16.65
N ARG A 895 -9.09 -47.72 17.86
CA ARG A 895 -8.73 -46.51 18.63
C ARG A 895 -7.67 -45.64 17.94
N MET A 896 -6.84 -46.25 17.09
CA MET A 896 -5.80 -45.58 16.31
C MET A 896 -6.20 -45.33 14.86
N LEU A 897 -7.45 -45.63 14.46
CA LEU A 897 -7.93 -45.56 13.07
C LEU A 897 -7.57 -44.26 12.36
N ILE A 898 -7.81 -43.12 13.01
CA ILE A 898 -7.55 -41.77 12.47
C ILE A 898 -6.04 -41.53 12.34
N CYS A 899 -5.27 -41.84 13.40
CA CYS A 899 -3.82 -41.69 13.43
C CYS A 899 -3.13 -42.53 12.36
N ASP A 900 -3.55 -43.78 12.20
CA ASP A 900 -3.01 -44.72 11.22
C ASP A 900 -3.31 -44.27 9.79
N ALA A 901 -4.53 -43.79 9.52
CA ALA A 901 -4.90 -43.28 8.20
C ALA A 901 -4.02 -42.09 7.78
N ILE A 902 -3.81 -41.12 8.68
CA ILE A 902 -2.98 -39.93 8.39
C ILE A 902 -1.50 -40.31 8.24
N THR A 903 -0.97 -41.14 9.14
CA THR A 903 0.44 -41.53 9.14
C THR A 903 0.79 -42.37 7.91
N GLU A 904 -0.08 -43.31 7.54
CA GLU A 904 0.11 -44.11 6.33
C GLU A 904 0.04 -43.25 5.07
N ARG A 905 -0.86 -42.26 5.04
CA ARG A 905 -0.93 -41.33 3.92
C ARG A 905 0.33 -40.48 3.79
N TRP A 906 0.86 -39.97 4.90
CA TRP A 906 2.12 -39.23 4.89
C TRP A 906 3.30 -40.06 4.38
N ARG A 907 3.41 -41.33 4.79
CA ARG A 907 4.48 -42.24 4.36
C ARG A 907 4.42 -42.60 2.88
N THR A 908 3.22 -42.71 2.32
CA THR A 908 3.02 -43.22 0.96
C THR A 908 2.96 -42.12 -0.12
N ASP A 909 2.64 -40.87 0.25
CA ASP A 909 2.43 -39.76 -0.68
C ASP A 909 3.38 -38.57 -0.42
N ASP A 910 4.32 -38.38 -1.35
CA ASP A 910 5.27 -37.27 -1.33
C ASP A 910 4.72 -35.96 -1.92
N ASN A 911 3.43 -35.91 -2.28
CA ASN A 911 2.83 -34.68 -2.80
C ASN A 911 2.79 -33.59 -1.71
N MET A 912 3.34 -32.41 -2.04
CA MET A 912 3.40 -31.26 -1.13
C MET A 912 2.03 -30.73 -0.70
N GLU A 913 1.02 -30.70 -1.57
CA GLU A 913 -0.34 -30.27 -1.25
C GLU A 913 -0.97 -31.20 -0.20
N THR A 914 -0.75 -32.52 -0.33
CA THR A 914 -1.16 -33.52 0.66
C THR A 914 -0.50 -33.27 2.02
N ARG A 915 0.83 -33.09 2.04
CA ARG A 915 1.60 -32.83 3.28
C ARG A 915 1.15 -31.55 3.98
N VAL A 916 0.91 -30.49 3.22
CA VAL A 916 0.35 -29.23 3.72
C VAL A 916 -1.04 -29.44 4.31
N ALA A 917 -1.94 -30.16 3.62
CA ALA A 917 -3.29 -30.43 4.10
C ALA A 917 -3.29 -31.25 5.40
N ILE A 918 -2.43 -32.26 5.51
CA ILE A 918 -2.26 -33.06 6.73
C ILE A 918 -1.83 -32.17 7.91
N LEU A 919 -0.74 -31.41 7.74
CA LEU A 919 -0.21 -30.54 8.81
C LEU A 919 -1.23 -29.47 9.23
N GLN A 920 -1.95 -28.88 8.27
CA GLN A 920 -3.02 -27.92 8.56
C GLN A 920 -4.16 -28.55 9.35
N SER A 921 -4.56 -29.77 8.99
CA SER A 921 -5.64 -30.49 9.67
C SER A 921 -5.26 -30.87 11.09
N LEU A 922 -4.02 -31.33 11.29
CA LEU A 922 -3.45 -31.64 12.61
C LEU A 922 -3.36 -30.40 13.51
N THR A 923 -2.95 -29.26 12.96
CA THR A 923 -2.81 -28.01 13.75
C THR A 923 -4.17 -27.46 14.20
N LYS A 924 -5.24 -27.74 13.45
CA LYS A 924 -6.60 -27.25 13.72
C LYS A 924 -7.43 -28.16 14.62
N SER A 925 -6.89 -29.29 15.08
CA SER A 925 -7.61 -30.18 15.99
C SER A 925 -6.74 -30.64 17.16
N ASP A 926 -7.39 -31.15 18.20
CA ASP A 926 -6.70 -31.69 19.36
C ASP A 926 -6.00 -33.03 19.09
N LEU A 927 -6.13 -33.58 17.88
CA LEU A 927 -5.52 -34.83 17.47
C LEU A 927 -3.99 -34.78 17.62
N LEU A 928 -3.37 -33.65 17.24
CA LEU A 928 -1.93 -33.46 17.33
C LEU A 928 -1.45 -33.47 18.78
N LYS A 929 -2.14 -32.75 19.68
CA LYS A 929 -1.76 -32.61 21.09
C LYS A 929 -1.86 -33.94 21.83
N HIS A 930 -2.97 -34.65 21.67
CA HIS A 930 -3.22 -35.92 22.36
C HIS A 930 -2.37 -37.09 21.83
N ASN A 931 -1.80 -36.99 20.62
CA ASN A 931 -1.05 -38.08 19.97
C ASN A 931 0.35 -37.61 19.53
N THR A 932 0.98 -36.81 20.38
CA THR A 932 2.27 -36.16 20.09
C THR A 932 3.35 -37.16 19.66
N GLU A 933 3.47 -38.31 20.33
CA GLU A 933 4.48 -39.34 20.01
C GLU A 933 4.32 -39.90 18.60
N VAL A 934 3.09 -39.99 18.08
CA VAL A 934 2.79 -40.53 16.76
C VAL A 934 3.16 -39.54 15.66
N PHE A 935 2.87 -38.25 15.87
CA PHE A 935 3.04 -37.21 14.85
C PHE A 935 4.37 -36.45 14.93
N MET A 936 5.18 -36.63 15.99
CA MET A 936 6.45 -35.91 16.14
C MET A 936 7.40 -36.15 14.95
N GLY A 937 7.53 -37.41 14.51
CA GLY A 937 8.38 -37.75 13.36
C GLY A 937 7.91 -37.05 12.08
N LEU A 938 6.60 -37.02 11.85
CA LEU A 938 5.96 -36.34 10.72
C LEU A 938 6.24 -34.83 10.73
N VAL A 939 6.08 -34.17 11.88
CA VAL A 939 6.36 -32.73 12.02
C VAL A 939 7.84 -32.43 11.79
N ALA A 940 8.74 -33.26 12.32
CA ALA A 940 10.17 -33.11 12.13
C ALA A 940 10.59 -33.25 10.65
N GLU A 941 10.02 -34.22 9.92
CA GLU A 941 10.21 -34.36 8.48
C GLU A 941 9.68 -33.14 7.71
N GLY A 942 8.51 -32.63 8.08
CA GLY A 942 7.91 -31.45 7.47
C GLY A 942 8.77 -30.18 7.60
N LEU A 943 9.46 -29.99 8.73
CA LEU A 943 10.40 -28.88 8.96
C LEU A 943 11.67 -28.97 8.08
N ASP A 944 11.97 -30.16 7.53
CA ASP A 944 13.09 -30.45 6.63
C ASP A 944 12.66 -30.59 5.15
N ASP A 945 11.44 -30.21 4.78
CA ASP A 945 10.98 -30.30 3.40
C ASP A 945 11.52 -29.14 2.54
N TYR A 946 12.56 -29.43 1.76
CA TYR A 946 13.16 -28.48 0.81
C TYR A 946 12.94 -28.93 -0.64
N THR A 947 11.79 -29.51 -0.92
CA THR A 947 11.43 -29.97 -2.26
C THR A 947 11.37 -28.79 -3.24
N THR A 948 12.19 -28.85 -4.29
CA THR A 948 12.22 -27.82 -5.35
C THR A 948 11.61 -28.35 -6.64
N THR A 949 10.74 -27.56 -7.27
CA THR A 949 10.19 -27.84 -8.60
C THR A 949 10.55 -26.71 -9.57
N ALA A 950 10.04 -26.75 -10.81
CA ALA A 950 10.16 -25.63 -11.76
C ALA A 950 9.59 -24.30 -11.22
N ARG A 951 8.70 -24.34 -10.20
CA ARG A 951 8.16 -23.16 -9.52
C ARG A 951 9.06 -22.60 -8.41
N GLY A 952 10.21 -23.23 -8.16
CA GLY A 952 11.12 -22.89 -7.06
C GLY A 952 10.96 -23.81 -5.84
N ASP A 953 11.22 -23.28 -4.65
CA ASP A 953 11.13 -24.00 -3.38
C ASP A 953 9.67 -24.15 -2.93
N VAL A 954 9.04 -25.24 -3.36
CA VAL A 954 7.64 -25.55 -3.01
C VAL A 954 7.55 -26.18 -1.62
N GLY A 955 8.62 -26.85 -1.15
CA GLY A 955 8.72 -27.41 0.20
C GLY A 955 8.63 -26.35 1.31
N SER A 956 8.96 -25.09 1.02
CA SER A 956 8.74 -23.95 1.93
C SER A 956 7.32 -23.87 2.51
N HIS A 957 6.29 -24.29 1.76
CA HIS A 957 4.92 -24.34 2.25
C HIS A 957 4.69 -25.44 3.30
N VAL A 958 5.31 -26.61 3.12
CA VAL A 958 5.25 -27.71 4.10
C VAL A 958 5.96 -27.27 5.37
N ARG A 959 7.15 -26.67 5.25
CA ARG A 959 7.92 -26.14 6.39
C ARG A 959 7.14 -25.08 7.16
N LEU A 960 6.44 -24.19 6.47
CA LEU A 960 5.56 -23.20 7.08
C LEU A 960 4.48 -23.84 7.96
N GLN A 961 3.80 -24.88 7.47
CA GLN A 961 2.77 -25.57 8.25
C GLN A 961 3.38 -26.42 9.38
N ALA A 962 4.56 -27.00 9.17
CA ALA A 962 5.25 -27.75 10.21
C ALA A 962 5.71 -26.84 11.37
N ILE A 963 6.13 -25.60 11.09
CA ILE A 963 6.39 -24.59 12.13
C ILE A 963 5.12 -24.31 12.94
N ARG A 964 3.97 -24.13 12.27
CA ARG A 964 2.68 -23.92 12.96
C ARG A 964 2.27 -25.12 13.81
N ALA A 965 2.46 -26.34 13.30
CA ALA A 965 2.25 -27.56 14.07
C ALA A 965 3.17 -27.64 15.30
N THR A 966 4.44 -27.23 15.14
CA THR A 966 5.41 -27.18 16.24
C THR A 966 4.99 -26.15 17.30
N LYS A 967 4.51 -24.98 16.86
CA LYS A 967 3.96 -23.95 17.74
C LYS A 967 2.77 -24.48 18.56
N ALA A 968 1.81 -25.13 17.91
CA ALA A 968 0.64 -25.71 18.58
C ALA A 968 1.02 -26.81 19.59
N LEU A 969 2.06 -27.59 19.30
CA LEU A 969 2.62 -28.57 20.22
C LEU A 969 3.27 -27.91 21.44
N TRP A 970 4.03 -26.83 21.25
CA TRP A 970 4.71 -26.11 22.33
C TRP A 970 3.75 -25.30 23.23
N GLU A 971 2.70 -24.69 22.68
CA GLU A 971 1.68 -23.98 23.45
C GLU A 971 0.96 -24.88 24.47
N GLY A 972 0.78 -26.17 24.14
CA GLY A 972 0.08 -27.14 25.00
C GLY A 972 0.97 -27.96 25.94
N ALA A 973 2.30 -27.89 25.81
CA ALA A 973 3.19 -28.87 26.42
C ALA A 973 3.41 -28.66 27.93
N GLY A 974 3.30 -27.44 28.47
CA GLY A 974 3.71 -27.14 29.85
C GLY A 974 5.19 -27.47 30.10
N PHE A 975 6.07 -26.48 30.12
CA PHE A 975 7.53 -26.70 30.08
C PHE A 975 8.16 -27.27 31.37
N ASP A 976 7.35 -27.86 32.25
CA ASP A 976 7.74 -28.47 33.53
C ASP A 976 7.83 -30.01 33.48
N ALA A 977 7.26 -30.66 32.45
CA ALA A 977 7.28 -32.12 32.31
C ALA A 977 8.48 -32.63 31.49
N GLN A 978 8.99 -33.82 31.84
CA GLN A 978 10.13 -34.45 31.18
C GLN A 978 9.84 -34.79 29.69
N ASP A 979 8.60 -35.16 29.37
CA ASP A 979 8.19 -35.48 28.00
C ASP A 979 8.10 -34.22 27.11
N SER A 980 7.63 -33.10 27.68
CA SER A 980 7.62 -31.78 27.04
C SER A 980 9.03 -31.29 26.71
N THR A 981 10.00 -31.62 27.56
CA THR A 981 11.40 -31.30 27.33
C THR A 981 11.98 -32.07 26.13
N ARG A 982 11.63 -33.36 25.96
CA ARG A 982 12.05 -34.17 24.80
C ARG A 982 11.44 -33.68 23.49
N LEU A 983 10.17 -33.30 23.53
CA LEU A 983 9.45 -32.72 22.39
C LEU A 983 10.13 -31.45 21.86
N VAL A 984 10.47 -30.52 22.76
CA VAL A 984 11.17 -29.29 22.40
C VAL A 984 12.55 -29.60 21.84
N GLN A 985 13.33 -30.47 22.51
CA GLN A 985 14.66 -30.86 22.03
C GLN A 985 14.64 -31.44 20.61
N GLY A 986 13.63 -32.26 20.27
CA GLY A 986 13.51 -32.89 18.95
C GLY A 986 13.27 -31.90 17.80
N LEU A 987 12.65 -30.75 18.07
CA LEU A 987 12.20 -29.79 17.04
C LEU A 987 12.95 -28.45 17.09
N PHE A 988 13.53 -28.08 18.23
CA PHE A 988 14.09 -26.75 18.47
C PHE A 988 15.18 -26.37 17.47
N LEU A 989 16.15 -27.25 17.21
CA LEU A 989 17.25 -26.95 16.28
C LEU A 989 16.74 -26.64 14.86
N ARG A 990 15.66 -27.31 14.43
CA ARG A 990 15.02 -27.06 13.13
C ARG A 990 14.34 -25.71 13.10
N ILE A 991 13.62 -25.34 14.16
CA ILE A 991 13.00 -24.00 14.29
C ILE A 991 14.08 -22.90 14.31
N LEU A 992 15.16 -23.08 15.06
CA LEU A 992 16.27 -22.11 15.12
C LEU A 992 16.89 -21.88 13.73
N ARG A 993 17.10 -22.95 12.96
CA ARG A 993 17.57 -22.86 11.57
C ARG A 993 16.59 -22.07 10.69
N LEU A 994 15.30 -22.38 10.79
CA LEU A 994 14.24 -21.73 9.99
C LEU A 994 14.05 -20.25 10.36
N ALA A 995 14.28 -19.86 11.61
CA ALA A 995 14.23 -18.47 12.07
C ALA A 995 15.32 -17.59 11.42
N ALA A 996 16.42 -18.19 10.96
CA ALA A 996 17.52 -17.48 10.29
C ALA A 996 17.54 -17.67 8.76
N GLU A 997 16.58 -18.41 8.19
CA GLU A 997 16.54 -18.74 6.76
C GLU A 997 16.13 -17.57 5.87
N LYS A 998 16.47 -17.56 4.57
CA LYS A 998 16.23 -16.47 3.60
C LYS A 998 14.77 -16.02 3.38
N LEU A 999 13.76 -16.88 3.62
CA LEU A 999 12.36 -16.59 3.27
C LEU A 999 11.61 -15.89 4.41
N ASP A 1000 11.12 -14.66 4.16
CA ASP A 1000 10.39 -13.85 5.16
C ASP A 1000 9.23 -14.61 5.81
N ARG A 1001 8.37 -15.26 5.00
CA ARG A 1001 7.20 -15.99 5.49
C ARG A 1001 7.56 -17.11 6.48
N VAL A 1002 8.72 -17.74 6.29
CA VAL A 1002 9.21 -18.81 7.17
C VAL A 1002 9.80 -18.20 8.45
N ARG A 1003 10.59 -17.12 8.34
CA ARG A 1003 11.19 -16.44 9.50
C ARG A 1003 10.16 -15.89 10.46
N VAL A 1004 9.11 -15.24 9.96
CA VAL A 1004 8.04 -14.64 10.80
C VAL A 1004 7.38 -15.70 11.68
N GLU A 1005 7.01 -16.84 11.09
CA GLU A 1005 6.36 -17.93 11.83
C GLU A 1005 7.35 -18.61 12.78
N ALA A 1006 8.61 -18.80 12.37
CA ALA A 1006 9.64 -19.39 13.22
C ALA A 1006 10.02 -18.47 14.39
N GLN A 1007 10.03 -17.14 14.21
CA GLN A 1007 10.20 -16.15 15.26
C GLN A 1007 9.11 -16.28 16.32
N ALA A 1008 7.84 -16.42 15.89
CA ALA A 1008 6.72 -16.62 16.80
C ALA A 1008 6.82 -17.95 17.57
N ALA A 1009 7.23 -19.03 16.92
CA ALA A 1009 7.46 -20.31 17.61
C ALA A 1009 8.63 -20.23 18.60
N LEU A 1010 9.73 -19.57 18.23
CA LEU A 1010 10.91 -19.40 19.08
C LEU A 1010 10.59 -18.55 20.34
N ALA A 1011 9.66 -17.61 20.25
CA ALA A 1011 9.25 -16.81 21.40
C ALA A 1011 8.64 -17.65 22.54
N LEU A 1012 8.01 -18.79 22.24
CA LEU A 1012 7.38 -19.68 23.24
C LEU A 1012 8.38 -20.39 24.14
N VAL A 1013 9.64 -20.50 23.71
CA VAL A 1013 10.71 -21.19 24.44
C VAL A 1013 11.65 -20.23 25.17
N LEU A 1014 11.32 -18.93 25.15
CA LEU A 1014 12.02 -17.86 25.84
C LEU A 1014 11.30 -17.48 27.14
N ARG A 1015 12.01 -16.76 28.01
CA ARG A 1015 11.38 -16.05 29.14
C ARG A 1015 10.56 -14.86 28.63
N ASP A 1016 9.61 -14.39 29.43
CA ASP A 1016 8.62 -13.36 29.03
C ASP A 1016 9.25 -12.08 28.46
N GLU A 1017 10.25 -11.51 29.14
CA GLU A 1017 10.93 -10.27 28.71
C GLU A 1017 11.68 -10.43 27.37
N PRO A 1018 12.59 -11.43 27.19
CA PRO A 1018 13.19 -11.72 25.89
C PRO A 1018 12.17 -12.07 24.79
N ALA A 1019 11.09 -12.77 25.11
CA ALA A 1019 10.04 -13.12 24.15
C ALA A 1019 9.35 -11.86 23.60
N ALA A 1020 8.95 -10.95 24.48
CA ALA A 1020 8.36 -9.67 24.11
C ALA A 1020 9.32 -8.80 23.29
N SER A 1021 10.61 -8.80 23.65
CA SER A 1021 11.65 -8.10 22.89
C SER A 1021 11.76 -8.68 21.48
N LEU A 1022 11.88 -10.01 21.34
CA LEU A 1022 12.01 -10.67 20.04
C LEU A 1022 10.82 -10.35 19.13
N LEU A 1023 9.59 -10.41 19.64
CA LEU A 1023 8.38 -10.16 18.84
C LEU A 1023 8.23 -8.71 18.36
N ARG A 1024 8.90 -7.74 18.99
CA ARG A 1024 8.94 -6.34 18.55
C ARG A 1024 9.95 -6.09 17.43
N LEU A 1025 10.92 -6.98 17.26
CA LEU A 1025 11.94 -6.83 16.23
C LEU A 1025 11.39 -7.24 14.86
N THR A 1026 11.68 -6.46 13.84
CA THR A 1026 11.42 -6.86 12.46
C THR A 1026 12.37 -7.99 12.06
N PHE A 1027 11.81 -9.10 11.57
CA PHE A 1027 12.47 -10.37 11.17
C PHE A 1027 13.52 -10.28 10.05
N SER A 1028 13.83 -9.07 9.58
CA SER A 1028 14.86 -8.79 8.57
C SER A 1028 15.87 -7.71 9.01
N SER A 1029 15.84 -7.32 10.29
CA SER A 1029 16.71 -6.26 10.83
C SER A 1029 17.98 -6.77 11.48
N LYS A 1030 19.00 -5.90 11.57
CA LYS A 1030 20.26 -6.20 12.27
C LYS A 1030 20.02 -6.65 13.73
N PRO A 1031 19.20 -5.94 14.55
CA PRO A 1031 18.93 -6.37 15.93
C PRO A 1031 18.29 -7.76 16.03
N TYR A 1032 17.43 -8.15 15.07
CA TYR A 1032 16.84 -9.49 15.05
C TYR A 1032 17.90 -10.58 14.89
N PHE A 1033 18.82 -10.43 13.93
CA PHE A 1033 19.90 -11.40 13.74
C PHE A 1033 20.94 -11.39 14.87
N THR A 1034 21.23 -10.23 15.46
CA THR A 1034 22.07 -10.12 16.67
C THR A 1034 21.41 -10.88 17.84
N PHE A 1035 20.09 -10.76 18.01
CA PHE A 1035 19.35 -11.51 19.02
C PHE A 1035 19.46 -13.02 18.82
N LEU A 1036 19.29 -13.52 17.59
CA LEU A 1036 19.42 -14.95 17.29
C LEU A 1036 20.82 -15.50 17.63
N LEU A 1037 21.87 -14.74 17.35
CA LEU A 1037 23.25 -15.11 17.70
C LEU A 1037 23.46 -15.09 19.23
N ALA A 1038 22.88 -14.12 19.93
CA ALA A 1038 22.98 -13.97 21.37
C ALA A 1038 22.27 -15.08 22.17
N LEU A 1039 21.26 -15.76 21.58
CA LEU A 1039 20.57 -16.88 22.23
C LEU A 1039 21.52 -18.00 22.66
N LEU A 1040 22.61 -18.21 21.92
CA LEU A 1040 23.56 -19.28 22.20
C LEU A 1040 24.60 -18.89 23.26
N THR A 1041 24.91 -17.60 23.39
CA THR A 1041 25.89 -17.10 24.35
C THR A 1041 25.25 -16.67 25.67
N SER A 1042 23.93 -16.50 25.69
CA SER A 1042 23.16 -16.07 26.85
C SER A 1042 22.05 -17.09 27.21
N PRO A 1043 22.39 -18.24 27.84
CA PRO A 1043 21.41 -19.27 28.21
C PRO A 1043 20.28 -18.75 29.12
N GLY A 1044 20.50 -17.63 29.82
CA GLY A 1044 19.50 -16.98 30.67
C GLY A 1044 18.29 -16.40 29.93
N LEU A 1045 18.32 -16.33 28.59
CA LEU A 1045 17.19 -15.88 27.77
C LEU A 1045 16.13 -16.99 27.56
N LEU A 1046 16.53 -18.26 27.65
CA LEU A 1046 15.67 -19.42 27.45
C LEU A 1046 14.98 -19.86 28.75
N LEU A 1047 13.92 -20.66 28.61
CA LEU A 1047 13.31 -21.35 29.74
C LEU A 1047 14.31 -22.36 30.36
N PRO A 1048 14.30 -22.54 31.69
CA PRO A 1048 15.26 -23.42 32.39
C PRO A 1048 15.35 -24.85 31.82
N SER A 1049 14.21 -25.46 31.51
CA SER A 1049 14.08 -26.82 30.94
C SER A 1049 14.73 -26.96 29.55
N ILE A 1050 14.91 -25.85 28.83
CA ILE A 1050 15.47 -25.78 27.48
C ILE A 1050 16.94 -25.33 27.52
N SER A 1051 17.30 -24.49 28.50
CA SER A 1051 18.67 -24.03 28.71
C SER A 1051 19.63 -25.14 29.17
N ALA A 1052 19.15 -26.16 29.89
CA ALA A 1052 20.00 -27.27 30.35
C ALA A 1052 20.60 -28.08 29.17
N PRO A 1053 19.82 -28.49 28.14
CA PRO A 1053 20.36 -29.12 26.93
C PRO A 1053 21.33 -28.27 26.12
N LEU A 1054 21.17 -26.94 26.09
CA LEU A 1054 22.09 -26.03 25.40
C LEU A 1054 23.53 -26.16 25.93
N THR A 1055 23.69 -26.33 27.26
CA THR A 1055 25.01 -26.52 27.88
C THR A 1055 25.66 -27.86 27.52
N SER A 1056 24.87 -28.86 27.15
CA SER A 1056 25.37 -30.20 26.82
C SER A 1056 25.92 -30.33 25.39
N SER A 1057 25.50 -29.46 24.45
CA SER A 1057 25.92 -29.54 23.04
C SER A 1057 25.87 -28.19 22.27
N PRO A 1058 26.58 -27.15 22.74
CA PRO A 1058 26.54 -25.80 22.16
C PRO A 1058 26.95 -25.74 20.68
N GLU A 1059 27.83 -26.64 20.25
CA GLU A 1059 28.28 -26.73 18.85
C GLU A 1059 27.14 -27.06 17.89
N SER A 1060 26.25 -27.99 18.26
CA SER A 1060 25.14 -28.43 17.40
C SER A 1060 24.11 -27.32 17.15
N TRP A 1061 23.94 -26.43 18.11
CA TRP A 1061 23.05 -25.27 18.01
C TRP A 1061 23.61 -24.24 17.05
N MET A 1062 24.90 -23.92 17.18
CA MET A 1062 25.56 -22.95 16.30
C MET A 1062 25.59 -23.45 14.86
N ASP A 1063 25.88 -24.75 14.67
CA ASP A 1063 25.87 -25.39 13.36
C ASP A 1063 24.48 -25.30 12.70
N SER A 1064 23.41 -25.60 13.46
CA SER A 1064 22.03 -25.51 12.95
C SER A 1064 21.61 -24.06 12.64
N LEU A 1065 21.90 -23.11 13.52
CA LEU A 1065 21.61 -21.69 13.29
C LEU A 1065 22.31 -21.21 12.02
N LEU A 1066 23.61 -21.47 11.91
CA LEU A 1066 24.38 -21.01 10.76
C LEU A 1066 23.96 -21.68 9.46
N ALA A 1067 23.47 -22.92 9.48
CA ALA A 1067 22.93 -23.57 8.29
C ALA A 1067 21.73 -22.80 7.69
N GLY A 1068 20.94 -22.12 8.52
CA GLY A 1068 19.89 -21.20 8.08
C GLY A 1068 20.42 -19.81 7.76
N TYR A 1069 21.23 -19.26 8.67
CA TYR A 1069 21.76 -17.89 8.65
C TYR A 1069 22.51 -17.56 7.36
N VAL A 1070 23.36 -18.47 6.88
CA VAL A 1070 24.16 -18.27 5.66
C VAL A 1070 23.28 -17.97 4.46
N SER A 1071 22.07 -18.54 4.38
CA SER A 1071 21.16 -18.31 3.27
C SER A 1071 20.67 -16.87 3.21
N SER A 1072 20.38 -16.25 4.36
CA SER A 1072 19.99 -14.83 4.48
C SER A 1072 21.16 -13.87 4.25
N ALA A 1073 22.36 -14.28 4.64
CA ALA A 1073 23.59 -13.50 4.47
C ALA A 1073 24.16 -13.54 3.03
N ASP A 1074 23.73 -14.49 2.21
CA ASP A 1074 24.19 -14.68 0.83
C ASP A 1074 23.12 -14.31 -0.20
N THR A 1075 21.87 -14.77 0.02
CA THR A 1075 20.77 -14.63 -0.95
C THR A 1075 19.53 -13.97 -0.34
N GLY A 1076 19.02 -12.92 -0.97
CA GLY A 1076 17.80 -12.23 -0.52
C GLY A 1076 17.74 -10.79 -1.02
N ASN A 1077 16.86 -10.00 -0.41
CA ASN A 1077 16.88 -8.54 -0.58
C ASN A 1077 18.23 -7.98 -0.09
N GLU A 1078 18.75 -6.93 -0.73
CA GLU A 1078 20.03 -6.32 -0.41
C GLU A 1078 20.07 -5.85 1.05
N ASP A 1079 18.98 -5.26 1.55
CA ASP A 1079 18.85 -4.82 2.95
C ASP A 1079 18.97 -5.98 3.95
N LEU A 1080 18.38 -7.13 3.63
CA LEU A 1080 18.48 -8.34 4.44
C LEU A 1080 19.93 -8.81 4.50
N VAL A 1081 20.59 -8.93 3.35
CA VAL A 1081 21.99 -9.37 3.26
C VAL A 1081 22.90 -8.43 4.04
N ILE A 1082 22.71 -7.12 3.91
CA ILE A 1082 23.46 -6.10 4.65
C ILE A 1082 23.24 -6.25 6.16
N ALA A 1083 21.98 -6.31 6.60
CA ALA A 1083 21.63 -6.42 8.01
C ALA A 1083 22.19 -7.70 8.65
N THR A 1084 22.04 -8.84 7.98
CA THR A 1084 22.52 -10.14 8.45
C THR A 1084 24.05 -10.20 8.51
N ARG A 1085 24.77 -9.64 7.53
CA ARG A 1085 26.24 -9.57 7.56
C ARG A 1085 26.75 -8.62 8.64
N ALA A 1086 26.11 -7.46 8.79
CA ALA A 1086 26.49 -6.49 9.83
C ALA A 1086 26.30 -7.05 11.25
N ALA A 1087 25.22 -7.79 11.50
CA ALA A 1087 24.99 -8.47 12.77
C ALA A 1087 26.05 -9.54 13.05
N LEU A 1088 26.45 -10.31 12.02
CA LEU A 1088 27.47 -11.34 12.13
C LEU A 1088 28.86 -10.75 12.47
N CYS A 1089 29.25 -9.67 11.78
CA CYS A 1089 30.52 -8.98 12.05
C CYS A 1089 30.56 -8.42 13.47
N GLU A 1090 29.53 -7.68 13.88
CA GLU A 1090 29.45 -7.09 15.24
C GLU A 1090 29.50 -8.18 16.33
N PHE A 1091 28.84 -9.31 16.12
CA PHE A 1091 28.86 -10.43 17.05
C PHE A 1091 30.28 -11.03 17.19
N CYS A 1092 31.00 -11.19 16.08
CA CYS A 1092 32.40 -11.64 16.08
C CYS A 1092 33.33 -10.61 16.73
N GLU A 1093 33.12 -9.31 16.50
CA GLU A 1093 33.91 -8.22 17.10
C GLU A 1093 33.74 -8.14 18.63
N THR A 1094 32.65 -8.67 19.17
CA THR A 1094 32.34 -8.61 20.61
C THR A 1094 33.27 -9.48 21.46
N SER A 1095 33.68 -10.66 20.99
CA SER A 1095 34.54 -11.58 21.76
C SER A 1095 35.29 -12.57 20.85
N PRO A 1096 36.57 -12.89 21.14
CA PRO A 1096 37.31 -13.90 20.39
C PRO A 1096 36.65 -15.28 20.36
N GLU A 1097 35.94 -15.67 21.42
CA GLU A 1097 35.19 -16.92 21.52
C GLU A 1097 34.02 -16.97 20.53
N ASN A 1098 33.37 -15.83 20.27
CA ASN A 1098 32.31 -15.74 19.28
C ASN A 1098 32.85 -15.97 17.88
N THR A 1099 33.98 -15.33 17.55
CA THR A 1099 34.70 -15.54 16.30
C THR A 1099 35.02 -17.03 16.10
N ASP A 1100 35.51 -17.69 17.14
CA ASP A 1100 35.91 -19.10 17.08
C ASP A 1100 34.73 -20.03 16.91
N ALA A 1101 33.61 -19.75 17.60
CA ALA A 1101 32.38 -20.49 17.46
C ALA A 1101 31.81 -20.38 16.03
N ILE A 1102 31.77 -19.18 15.46
CA ILE A 1102 31.27 -18.94 14.10
C ILE A 1102 32.15 -19.62 13.06
N CYS A 1103 33.46 -19.40 13.09
CA CYS A 1103 34.39 -19.97 12.12
C CYS A 1103 34.42 -21.51 12.18
N SER A 1104 34.38 -22.08 13.38
CA SER A 1104 34.31 -23.54 13.57
C SER A 1104 33.01 -24.12 13.04
N ALA A 1105 31.88 -23.46 13.32
CA ALA A 1105 30.56 -23.91 12.85
C ALA A 1105 30.42 -23.81 11.33
N LEU A 1106 30.95 -22.75 10.69
CA LEU A 1106 31.00 -22.68 9.22
C LEU A 1106 31.88 -23.79 8.63
N ALA A 1107 33.03 -24.08 9.23
CA ALA A 1107 33.90 -25.18 8.80
C ALA A 1107 33.22 -26.56 8.94
N ARG A 1108 32.47 -26.79 10.03
CA ARG A 1108 31.65 -27.99 10.20
C ARG A 1108 30.50 -28.05 9.20
N ASN A 1109 29.82 -26.94 8.94
CA ASN A 1109 28.77 -26.87 7.91
C ASN A 1109 29.27 -27.25 6.52
N LEU A 1110 30.49 -26.82 6.15
CA LEU A 1110 31.13 -27.26 4.89
C LEU A 1110 31.36 -28.77 4.84
N LYS A 1111 31.62 -29.42 5.98
CA LYS A 1111 31.79 -30.88 6.06
C LYS A 1111 30.45 -31.62 6.06
N THR A 1112 29.47 -31.14 6.81
CA THR A 1112 28.16 -31.77 7.02
C THR A 1112 27.27 -31.70 5.80
N TYR A 1113 27.23 -30.55 5.11
CA TYR A 1113 26.32 -30.29 3.99
C TYR A 1113 26.96 -30.56 2.62
N GLN A 1114 27.94 -31.47 2.55
CA GLN A 1114 28.49 -31.93 1.28
C GLN A 1114 27.37 -32.50 0.39
N GLY A 1115 27.31 -32.07 -0.87
CA GLY A 1115 26.24 -32.44 -1.81
C GLY A 1115 24.93 -31.65 -1.65
N VAL A 1116 24.79 -30.79 -0.63
CA VAL A 1116 23.60 -29.99 -0.37
C VAL A 1116 23.88 -28.50 -0.68
N ASP A 1117 23.84 -28.15 -1.96
CA ASP A 1117 24.25 -26.84 -2.48
C ASP A 1117 23.50 -25.65 -1.84
N ARG A 1118 22.25 -25.84 -1.38
CA ARG A 1118 21.43 -24.78 -0.77
C ARG A 1118 22.05 -24.19 0.52
N VAL A 1119 22.84 -24.98 1.24
CA VAL A 1119 23.56 -24.54 2.46
C VAL A 1119 25.05 -24.38 2.14
N LEU A 1120 25.60 -25.32 1.37
CA LEU A 1120 27.03 -25.38 1.07
C LEU A 1120 27.52 -24.16 0.28
N VAL A 1121 26.80 -23.70 -0.74
CA VAL A 1121 27.21 -22.53 -1.54
C VAL A 1121 27.16 -21.24 -0.71
N PRO A 1122 26.05 -20.92 -0.02
CA PRO A 1122 26.04 -19.78 0.89
C PRO A 1122 27.11 -19.86 1.98
N THR A 1123 27.39 -21.04 2.54
CA THR A 1123 28.46 -21.21 3.54
C THR A 1123 29.82 -20.83 2.95
N LEU A 1124 30.15 -21.26 1.73
CA LEU A 1124 31.39 -20.87 1.04
C LEU A 1124 31.47 -19.35 0.80
N GLU A 1125 30.36 -18.73 0.41
CA GLU A 1125 30.28 -17.28 0.18
C GLU A 1125 30.49 -16.48 1.47
N ILE A 1126 29.90 -16.91 2.59
CA ILE A 1126 30.08 -16.27 3.89
C ILE A 1126 31.50 -16.49 4.43
N VAL A 1127 32.08 -17.68 4.26
CA VAL A 1127 33.49 -17.92 4.60
C VAL A 1127 34.40 -16.97 3.79
N GLY A 1128 34.18 -16.86 2.47
CA GLY A 1128 34.92 -15.92 1.62
C GLY A 1128 34.75 -14.45 2.04
N PHE A 1129 33.53 -14.05 2.40
CA PHE A 1129 33.25 -12.71 2.94
C PHE A 1129 34.00 -12.45 4.26
N LEU A 1130 33.98 -13.40 5.20
CA LEU A 1130 34.65 -13.25 6.50
C LEU A 1130 36.17 -13.21 6.35
N PHE A 1131 36.75 -13.88 5.35
CA PHE A 1131 38.15 -13.66 4.97
C PHE A 1131 38.38 -12.23 4.47
N ARG A 1132 37.50 -11.66 3.64
CA ARG A 1132 37.70 -10.29 3.15
C ARG A 1132 37.62 -9.22 4.24
N VAL A 1133 36.85 -9.48 5.31
CA VAL A 1133 36.71 -8.55 6.46
C VAL A 1133 37.77 -8.79 7.54
N GLY A 1134 38.57 -9.86 7.45
CA GLY A 1134 39.67 -10.14 8.41
C GLY A 1134 39.32 -11.10 9.55
N ILE A 1135 38.05 -11.46 9.71
CA ILE A 1135 37.54 -12.25 10.85
C ILE A 1135 38.04 -13.69 10.81
N PHE A 1136 38.07 -14.31 9.62
CA PHE A 1136 38.50 -15.71 9.49
C PHE A 1136 40.01 -15.87 9.66
N GLN A 1137 40.79 -14.82 9.35
CA GLN A 1137 42.25 -14.77 9.58
C GLN A 1137 42.60 -14.81 11.07
N GLU A 1138 41.82 -14.12 11.91
CA GLU A 1138 42.02 -14.11 13.37
C GLU A 1138 41.79 -15.49 13.99
N ALA A 1139 40.76 -16.21 13.54
CA ALA A 1139 40.50 -17.60 13.95
C ALA A 1139 41.60 -18.57 13.46
N GLY A 1140 42.10 -18.35 12.24
CA GLY A 1140 43.22 -19.11 11.67
C GLY A 1140 44.53 -18.89 12.45
N ALA A 1141 44.84 -17.66 12.84
CA ALA A 1141 46.00 -17.31 13.66
C ALA A 1141 45.98 -18.00 15.03
N ARG A 1142 44.78 -18.14 15.62
CA ARG A 1142 44.54 -18.88 16.88
C ARG A 1142 44.48 -20.40 16.70
N LYS A 1143 44.70 -20.91 15.48
CA LYS A 1143 44.66 -22.34 15.11
C LYS A 1143 43.32 -23.03 15.38
N VAL A 1144 42.23 -22.27 15.43
CA VAL A 1144 40.87 -22.77 15.68
C VAL A 1144 40.34 -23.52 14.47
N VAL A 1145 40.61 -23.01 13.26
CA VAL A 1145 40.28 -23.68 12.00
C VAL A 1145 41.56 -23.99 11.23
N GLY A 1146 41.86 -25.28 11.04
CA GLY A 1146 43.01 -25.71 10.25
C GLY A 1146 42.80 -25.46 8.75
N TYR A 1147 43.59 -24.57 8.14
CA TYR A 1147 43.48 -24.22 6.72
C TYR A 1147 43.62 -25.40 5.77
N LYS A 1148 44.45 -26.41 6.09
CA LYS A 1148 44.52 -27.66 5.32
C LYS A 1148 43.20 -28.42 5.31
N GLY A 1149 42.57 -28.54 6.48
CA GLY A 1149 41.26 -29.19 6.63
C GLY A 1149 40.16 -28.42 5.88
N LEU A 1150 40.21 -27.08 5.93
CA LEU A 1150 39.30 -26.22 5.18
C LEU A 1150 39.48 -26.39 3.67
N CYS A 1151 40.72 -26.33 3.15
CA CYS A 1151 41.03 -26.60 1.74
C CYS A 1151 40.49 -27.97 1.29
N LEU A 1152 40.61 -29.01 2.12
CA LEU A 1152 40.05 -30.33 1.81
C LEU A 1152 38.52 -30.30 1.65
N GLN A 1153 37.78 -29.60 2.52
CA GLN A 1153 36.32 -29.49 2.38
C GLN A 1153 35.91 -28.65 1.17
N VAL A 1154 36.62 -27.55 0.90
CA VAL A 1154 36.40 -26.69 -0.28
C VAL A 1154 36.70 -27.46 -1.57
N GLN A 1155 37.75 -28.29 -1.57
CA GLN A 1155 38.08 -29.17 -2.69
C GLN A 1155 36.98 -30.21 -2.93
N LYS A 1156 36.49 -30.87 -1.88
CA LYS A 1156 35.36 -31.81 -1.99
C LYS A 1156 34.11 -31.14 -2.56
N ALA A 1157 33.84 -29.89 -2.17
CA ALA A 1157 32.71 -29.12 -2.67
C ALA A 1157 32.83 -28.81 -4.18
N ALA A 1158 34.04 -28.52 -4.67
CA ALA A 1158 34.31 -28.20 -6.08
C ALA A 1158 34.52 -29.44 -6.97
N TYR A 1159 34.84 -30.59 -6.39
CA TYR A 1159 35.19 -31.80 -7.14
C TYR A 1159 34.05 -32.25 -8.08
N LYS A 1160 34.32 -32.25 -9.38
CA LYS A 1160 33.36 -32.60 -10.46
C LYS A 1160 32.04 -31.81 -10.41
N SER A 1161 32.05 -30.60 -9.83
CA SER A 1161 30.83 -29.79 -9.74
C SER A 1161 30.47 -29.14 -11.08
N GLY A 1162 29.19 -29.25 -11.45
CA GLY A 1162 28.55 -28.53 -12.56
C GLY A 1162 28.24 -27.04 -12.28
N ASN A 1163 28.39 -26.60 -11.02
CA ASN A 1163 27.87 -25.32 -10.55
C ASN A 1163 28.96 -24.24 -10.54
N VAL A 1164 28.97 -23.36 -11.55
CA VAL A 1164 29.98 -22.28 -11.70
C VAL A 1164 30.04 -21.40 -10.44
N ARG A 1165 28.90 -21.02 -9.87
CA ARG A 1165 28.83 -20.16 -8.67
C ARG A 1165 29.51 -20.82 -7.47
N LYS A 1166 29.29 -22.13 -7.29
CA LYS A 1166 29.93 -22.92 -6.23
C LYS A 1166 31.45 -22.91 -6.39
N ILE A 1167 31.96 -23.06 -7.61
CA ILE A 1167 33.40 -23.03 -7.89
C ILE A 1167 33.97 -21.63 -7.65
N GLU A 1168 33.28 -20.55 -8.07
CA GLU A 1168 33.69 -19.17 -7.76
C GLU A 1168 33.78 -18.92 -6.25
N ALA A 1169 32.79 -19.40 -5.48
CA ALA A 1169 32.84 -19.29 -4.02
C ALA A 1169 34.05 -20.04 -3.44
N CYS A 1170 34.37 -21.24 -3.94
CA CYS A 1170 35.59 -21.96 -3.57
C CYS A 1170 36.87 -21.17 -3.89
N VAL A 1171 36.93 -20.50 -5.05
CA VAL A 1171 38.05 -19.65 -5.46
C VAL A 1171 38.27 -18.51 -4.46
N ARG A 1172 37.20 -17.83 -4.02
CA ARG A 1172 37.28 -16.76 -3.00
C ARG A 1172 37.79 -17.28 -1.66
N VAL A 1173 37.39 -18.48 -1.24
CA VAL A 1173 37.90 -19.09 0.01
C VAL A 1173 39.39 -19.39 -0.10
N TYR A 1174 39.86 -19.95 -1.22
CA TYR A 1174 41.30 -20.17 -1.43
C TYR A 1174 42.08 -18.84 -1.46
N GLY A 1175 41.57 -17.82 -2.15
CA GLY A 1175 42.15 -16.48 -2.14
C GLY A 1175 42.24 -15.87 -0.73
N GLY A 1176 41.18 -16.04 0.07
CA GLY A 1176 41.15 -15.64 1.48
C GLY A 1176 42.23 -16.33 2.33
N ILE A 1177 42.43 -17.64 2.15
CA ILE A 1177 43.52 -18.38 2.83
C ILE A 1177 44.89 -17.82 2.44
N LEU A 1178 45.12 -17.50 1.16
CA LEU A 1178 46.38 -16.90 0.70
C LEU A 1178 46.63 -15.51 1.29
N SER A 1179 45.60 -14.67 1.41
CA SER A 1179 45.71 -13.33 2.02
C SER A 1179 46.23 -13.36 3.47
N SER A 1180 46.03 -14.48 4.17
CA SER A 1180 46.50 -14.66 5.55
C SER A 1180 48.03 -14.73 5.67
N ALA A 1181 48.74 -15.02 4.57
CA ALA A 1181 50.21 -15.06 4.54
C ALA A 1181 50.84 -13.66 4.58
N SER A 1182 50.13 -12.66 4.06
CA SER A 1182 50.60 -11.27 3.93
C SER A 1182 50.60 -10.51 5.26
N SER A 1183 49.67 -10.83 6.16
CA SER A 1183 49.47 -10.16 7.45
C SER A 1183 50.48 -10.57 8.54
N THR A 1184 51.10 -11.75 8.43
CA THR A 1184 52.12 -12.22 9.37
C THR A 1184 53.52 -11.63 9.12
N GLY A 1185 53.71 -10.87 8.04
CA GLY A 1185 55.02 -10.36 7.60
C GLY A 1185 55.44 -8.97 8.12
N GLN A 1186 54.69 -8.33 9.03
CA GLN A 1186 54.97 -6.94 9.47
C GLN A 1186 55.46 -6.76 10.93
N GLN A 1187 55.73 -7.82 11.67
CA GLN A 1187 56.50 -7.75 12.91
C GLN A 1187 57.66 -8.74 12.87
N GLY A 1188 58.88 -8.22 12.74
CA GLY A 1188 60.13 -8.99 12.80
C GLY A 1188 60.91 -9.03 11.48
N LYS A 1189 61.43 -7.90 11.02
CA LYS A 1189 62.67 -7.89 10.25
C LYS A 1189 63.82 -7.68 11.23
N GLU A 1190 64.41 -8.77 11.70
CA GLU A 1190 65.80 -8.81 12.15
C GLU A 1190 66.33 -10.23 11.90
N ASP A 1191 67.33 -10.27 11.02
CA ASP A 1191 68.38 -11.27 10.80
C ASP A 1191 68.08 -12.78 10.73
N GLY A 1192 68.56 -13.37 9.62
CA GLY A 1192 69.02 -14.76 9.59
C GLY A 1192 68.23 -15.68 8.66
N GLN A 1193 68.96 -16.37 7.80
CA GLN A 1193 68.49 -17.41 6.88
C GLN A 1193 67.59 -18.44 7.59
N GLY A 1194 66.35 -18.57 7.12
CA GLY A 1194 65.45 -19.67 7.40
C GLY A 1194 64.31 -19.63 6.39
N GLU A 1195 64.11 -20.72 5.66
CA GLU A 1195 62.92 -20.93 4.84
C GLU A 1195 61.68 -20.63 5.70
N VAL A 1196 60.88 -19.65 5.27
CA VAL A 1196 59.57 -19.42 5.86
C VAL A 1196 58.77 -20.69 5.64
N ASP A 1197 58.51 -21.44 6.71
CA ASP A 1197 57.64 -22.63 6.69
C ASP A 1197 56.23 -22.16 6.31
N GLU A 1198 55.97 -22.11 4.99
CA GLU A 1198 54.65 -21.83 4.45
C GLU A 1198 53.69 -22.87 5.00
N GLY A 1199 52.84 -22.47 5.94
CA GLY A 1199 51.88 -23.36 6.58
C GLY A 1199 51.14 -24.21 5.56
N GLU A 1200 51.04 -25.51 5.82
CA GLU A 1200 50.62 -26.54 4.85
C GLU A 1200 49.29 -26.22 4.11
N GLY A 1201 48.38 -25.48 4.74
CA GLY A 1201 47.13 -25.02 4.12
C GLY A 1201 47.27 -23.92 3.07
N ILE A 1202 48.28 -23.05 3.18
CA ILE A 1202 48.58 -21.99 2.19
C ILE A 1202 49.13 -22.64 0.91
N ARG A 1203 50.06 -23.59 1.06
CA ARG A 1203 50.61 -24.38 -0.05
C ARG A 1203 49.52 -25.15 -0.80
N GLU A 1204 48.59 -25.73 -0.05
CA GLU A 1204 47.43 -26.40 -0.61
C GLU A 1204 46.51 -25.42 -1.37
N ALA A 1205 46.21 -24.24 -0.81
CA ALA A 1205 45.39 -23.22 -1.49
C ALA A 1205 46.04 -22.73 -2.81
N LYS A 1206 47.36 -22.48 -2.82
CA LYS A 1206 48.12 -22.14 -4.05
C LYS A 1206 47.96 -23.23 -5.11
N THR A 1207 48.18 -24.49 -4.71
CA THR A 1207 48.04 -25.66 -5.59
C THR A 1207 46.64 -25.76 -6.19
N ARG A 1208 45.59 -25.46 -5.40
CA ARG A 1208 44.20 -25.51 -5.87
C ARG A 1208 43.84 -24.36 -6.79
N LEU A 1209 44.27 -23.13 -6.53
CA LEU A 1209 44.08 -22.01 -7.45
C LEU A 1209 44.82 -22.22 -8.77
N SER A 1210 46.06 -22.74 -8.73
CA SER A 1210 46.83 -23.14 -9.92
C SER A 1210 46.06 -24.15 -10.76
N ALA A 1211 45.47 -25.18 -10.14
CA ALA A 1211 44.66 -26.16 -10.86
C ALA A 1211 43.38 -25.54 -11.48
N LEU A 1212 42.73 -24.59 -10.79
CA LEU A 1212 41.52 -23.92 -11.26
C LEU A 1212 41.77 -22.92 -12.39
N MET A 1213 42.99 -22.40 -12.55
CA MET A 1213 43.39 -21.64 -13.74
C MET A 1213 43.28 -22.45 -15.04
N PHE A 1214 43.40 -23.77 -14.97
CA PHE A 1214 43.23 -24.67 -16.12
C PHE A 1214 41.79 -25.19 -16.27
N HIS A 1215 40.82 -24.63 -15.53
CA HIS A 1215 39.44 -25.08 -15.58
C HIS A 1215 38.80 -24.81 -16.96
N PRO A 1216 37.97 -25.73 -17.51
CA PRO A 1216 37.37 -25.56 -18.84
C PRO A 1216 36.40 -24.37 -18.94
N TRP A 1217 35.84 -23.89 -17.84
CA TRP A 1217 34.93 -22.75 -17.86
C TRP A 1217 35.65 -21.40 -17.84
N PRO A 1218 35.43 -20.54 -18.86
CA PRO A 1218 36.04 -19.20 -18.95
C PRO A 1218 35.87 -18.33 -17.70
N ARG A 1219 34.67 -18.41 -17.11
CA ARG A 1219 34.28 -17.60 -15.95
C ARG A 1219 35.03 -17.98 -14.67
N VAL A 1220 35.30 -19.27 -14.47
CA VAL A 1220 36.13 -19.76 -13.34
C VAL A 1220 37.56 -19.24 -13.48
N LYS A 1221 38.15 -19.33 -14.68
CA LYS A 1221 39.50 -18.82 -14.94
C LYS A 1221 39.60 -17.32 -14.65
N SER A 1222 38.62 -16.56 -15.11
CA SER A 1222 38.55 -15.11 -14.86
C SER A 1222 38.45 -14.81 -13.36
N CYS A 1223 37.60 -15.55 -12.62
CA CYS A 1223 37.49 -15.40 -11.17
C CYS A 1223 38.78 -15.71 -10.43
N VAL A 1224 39.56 -16.72 -10.86
CA VAL A 1224 40.87 -17.02 -10.26
C VAL A 1224 41.85 -15.88 -10.51
N VAL A 1225 41.87 -15.34 -11.73
CA VAL A 1225 42.72 -14.18 -12.07
C VAL A 1225 42.34 -12.95 -11.27
N ASP A 1226 41.05 -12.66 -11.10
CA ASP A 1226 40.60 -11.51 -10.31
C ASP A 1226 41.05 -11.62 -8.85
N GLU A 1227 40.94 -12.81 -8.25
CA GLU A 1227 41.43 -13.06 -6.89
C GLU A 1227 42.97 -12.97 -6.81
N LEU A 1228 43.71 -13.52 -7.76
CA LEU A 1228 45.18 -13.41 -7.82
C LEU A 1228 45.63 -11.96 -8.03
N TRP A 1229 44.92 -11.18 -8.84
CA TRP A 1229 45.20 -9.76 -9.05
C TRP A 1229 45.00 -8.98 -7.76
N GLY A 1230 43.93 -9.27 -7.02
CA GLY A 1230 43.68 -8.67 -5.70
C GLY A 1230 44.81 -8.93 -4.70
N LEU A 1231 45.44 -10.11 -4.76
CA LEU A 1231 46.52 -10.52 -3.84
C LEU A 1231 47.91 -10.02 -4.26
N TYR A 1232 48.26 -10.11 -5.53
CA TYR A 1232 49.63 -9.90 -6.02
C TYR A 1232 49.83 -8.61 -6.83
N GLN A 1233 48.74 -8.00 -7.35
CA GLN A 1233 48.78 -6.82 -8.24
C GLN A 1233 49.79 -6.93 -9.40
N ASP A 1234 49.97 -8.14 -9.92
CA ASP A 1234 50.95 -8.44 -10.97
C ASP A 1234 50.43 -8.07 -12.36
N GLU A 1235 51.09 -7.13 -13.04
CA GLU A 1235 50.68 -6.63 -14.37
C GLU A 1235 50.55 -7.74 -15.43
N ARG A 1236 51.19 -8.90 -15.23
CA ARG A 1236 51.04 -10.08 -16.12
C ARG A 1236 49.62 -10.66 -16.14
N LEU A 1237 48.78 -10.30 -15.15
CA LEU A 1237 47.37 -10.71 -15.06
C LEU A 1237 46.43 -9.78 -15.86
N LYS A 1238 46.92 -8.66 -16.43
CA LYS A 1238 46.13 -7.70 -17.21
C LYS A 1238 46.31 -7.88 -18.72
N GLY A 1239 45.35 -7.37 -19.50
CA GLY A 1239 45.46 -7.28 -20.96
C GLY A 1239 45.28 -8.60 -21.72
N VAL A 1240 44.91 -9.69 -21.04
CA VAL A 1240 44.65 -11.01 -21.61
C VAL A 1240 43.20 -11.41 -21.35
N ASP A 1241 42.50 -11.94 -22.37
CA ASP A 1241 41.21 -12.61 -22.18
C ASP A 1241 41.45 -14.01 -21.59
N TRP A 1242 41.50 -14.10 -20.26
CA TRP A 1242 41.73 -15.34 -19.51
C TRP A 1242 40.63 -16.39 -19.75
N GLY A 1243 39.47 -15.97 -20.24
CA GLY A 1243 38.43 -16.86 -20.71
C GLY A 1243 38.87 -17.71 -21.92
N ARG A 1244 39.76 -17.17 -22.76
CA ARG A 1244 40.28 -17.80 -24.00
C ARG A 1244 41.77 -18.12 -23.98
N ALA A 1245 42.49 -17.77 -22.91
CA ALA A 1245 43.92 -18.03 -22.76
C ALA A 1245 44.29 -19.51 -22.96
N GLY A 1246 45.36 -19.76 -23.72
CA GLY A 1246 45.89 -21.10 -23.98
C GLY A 1246 46.70 -21.64 -22.80
N LYS A 1247 46.98 -22.95 -22.78
CA LYS A 1247 47.75 -23.60 -21.69
C LYS A 1247 49.10 -22.95 -21.45
N GLY A 1248 49.79 -22.47 -22.49
CA GLY A 1248 51.09 -21.82 -22.38
C GLY A 1248 51.08 -20.40 -21.81
N ASP A 1249 49.97 -19.66 -21.93
CA ASP A 1249 49.81 -18.36 -21.28
C ASP A 1249 49.51 -18.54 -19.79
N ILE A 1250 48.66 -19.53 -19.46
CA ILE A 1250 48.32 -19.90 -18.09
C ILE A 1250 49.56 -20.41 -17.34
N GLN A 1251 50.35 -21.29 -17.96
CA GLN A 1251 51.55 -21.85 -17.35
C GLN A 1251 52.59 -20.76 -17.01
N ARG A 1252 52.79 -19.79 -17.90
CA ARG A 1252 53.68 -18.64 -17.65
C ARG A 1252 53.26 -17.77 -16.47
N VAL A 1253 51.96 -17.62 -16.23
CA VAL A 1253 51.44 -16.87 -15.07
C VAL A 1253 51.49 -17.68 -13.79
N VAL A 1254 51.16 -18.98 -13.85
CA VAL A 1254 51.23 -19.87 -12.68
C VAL A 1254 52.66 -19.99 -12.15
N GLU A 1255 53.65 -20.15 -13.04
CA GLU A 1255 55.08 -20.14 -12.70
C GLU A 1255 55.55 -18.73 -12.31
N GLY A 1256 55.05 -17.70 -13.01
CA GLY A 1256 55.47 -16.31 -12.81
C GLY A 1256 55.01 -15.69 -11.48
N VAL A 1257 53.81 -16.01 -11.01
CA VAL A 1257 53.20 -15.49 -9.76
C VAL A 1257 53.61 -16.35 -8.54
N GLY A 1258 54.34 -17.45 -8.75
CA GLY A 1258 54.84 -18.31 -7.67
C GLY A 1258 53.76 -19.19 -7.04
N LEU A 1259 52.82 -19.67 -7.85
CA LEU A 1259 51.73 -20.54 -7.40
C LEU A 1259 52.05 -22.05 -7.48
N VAL A 1260 53.21 -22.41 -8.05
CA VAL A 1260 53.77 -23.76 -8.17
C VAL A 1260 55.26 -23.72 -7.84
#